data_AF-A0A2N3HMS6-F1
#
_entry.id   AF-A0A2N3HMS6-F1
#
_cell.length_a   1.000
_cell.length_b   1.000
_cell.length_c   1.000
_cell.angle_alpha   90.00
_cell.angle_beta   90.00
_cell.angle_gamma   90.00
#
_symmetry.space_group_name_H-M   'P 1'
#
loop_
_entity.id
_entity.type
_entity.pdbx_description
1 polymer ?
#
loop_
_entity_poly.entity_id
_entity_poly.type
_entity_poly.pdbx_seq_one_letter_code
_entity_poly.pdbx_strand_id
1 'polypeptide(L)'
;MIKNEAKTTCSYCGVGCGIIIKKDIDNKVLVEADPNHPVSQGMLCSKGMNLHYVVNDTSDRILYPEMRWSRSHPRERVSWDDALDRASGVFKSLIKKYGPDSVAFYVSGQSLTEEYYIANKLTKGFLGTNNIDTNSRLCMSSAVVGYKKAFGEDIVPVSYEDIELADCFLITGANPAWCHPIIFRRIEKHKEKNPHVQIIVIDPRKTDSASFADLHLQLIPGTDVILYNAIGRRLFERGLIDDHFIKNHTEGFKEYKDLIFSTSVKDAARLCGVPEKDIRKAADIIGLSKGFISMWAMGLNQSAIGTDKNVSLINLSLITGQVGKPGSGPFSLTGQPNAMGGREVGGMANLLAVHKDLANEEHRREVAQFWGVDKISPKPGLTATEMFDALESGTLKAVWIMCTNPLVSLPNINKIEKAMANAKFVVVQEISHKSDTVAFADLVLPAAGWLEKEGTMTNSERRISYLPKEMEPPGEARPDVEILCDFAQRMGFRGFNFNSAEEVYNEYCSMTKGTNMDISFLNYDRLKNEGTFQWPVPEYRHQGTPRLFEDKKFYTPSKKAIFNVPQSIVNTSVMPDEAFPLILTNGRIRDQWHTMTKTGKVSRLKTHYPIPVLEINPVDAFINKIKDGDITEIKSKNGVVRVRAKVTDSIRKGVVFLPMHWGKQLENDLNRVNNLTNTVVDPFSKEPDFKFTTVSVSKYKKPLEKIIVVGAGAAAFRFIQNYRENNEKDEILVFSKEPNLFYNRVLLPEYVTEELTWEQLLKIKKVELNKLNIKAYPETFITKIDQENKKVIDSNGDVHTFDKLILATGSRAFIPKDVQIDLPGRFTMRNKNDADRFKAYLEQTQLPPESQHVTIVGGGLLGLELAAALKHKNIQITIIQRSSRLMERQLDKVSSKLLALDVQERGIQIYFDNEVSTVFEDDETGQLNISLKSGKLITSHAIVYAIGTQPNIEVAKENGLVCGRGVRVNQHLQTSNPDIFAIGEIAEYNNQLFGITSAAEEQAAILANFIAGDISSSYSGSVLLNILKFNDLNLCSIGDIEVPENDDSYQEIIFTDISKRYYKKCIVKDDLLVGAVLMGDKNEFAEFKTMIESKIEMADKRDTLLRGSSDTKPILGKLVCSCSQVGEGNIKEAIEAGCTNFAELCNKTGAGLGCGSCKTEVREILTNTKVLL
;
A
#
# COMPACT_ATOMS: atom_id res chain seq x y z
N MET A 1 21.47 33.76 1.80
CA MET A 1 21.23 32.72 0.78
C MET A 1 20.48 31.60 1.46
N ILE A 2 19.20 31.40 1.17
CA ILE A 2 18.47 30.23 1.67
C ILE A 2 19.16 29.03 1.03
N LYS A 3 19.70 28.11 1.85
CA LYS A 3 20.18 26.82 1.34
C LYS A 3 18.94 26.12 0.79
N ASN A 4 18.77 26.10 -0.52
CA ASN A 4 17.70 25.36 -1.19
C ASN A 4 17.96 23.84 -1.17
N GLU A 5 19.05 23.40 -0.53
CA GLU A 5 19.49 22.01 -0.47
C GLU A 5 19.93 21.62 0.94
N ALA A 6 19.48 20.46 1.39
CA ALA A 6 19.89 19.82 2.63
C ALA A 6 20.21 18.34 2.40
N LYS A 7 21.05 17.76 3.27
CA LYS A 7 21.39 16.33 3.25
C LYS A 7 20.71 15.62 4.41
N THR A 8 20.19 14.44 4.15
CA THR A 8 19.48 13.62 5.14
C THR A 8 19.59 12.14 4.77
N THR A 9 18.89 11.29 5.51
CA THR A 9 18.87 9.84 5.32
C THR A 9 17.43 9.34 5.18
N CYS A 10 17.24 8.32 4.34
CA CYS A 10 15.96 7.65 4.13
C CYS A 10 15.43 7.02 5.44
N SER A 11 14.17 7.30 5.77
CA SER A 11 13.50 6.84 7.00
C SER A 11 12.67 5.55 6.84
N TYR A 12 13.05 4.66 5.91
CA TYR A 12 12.34 3.38 5.68
C TYR A 12 13.08 2.18 6.26
N CYS A 13 13.91 1.48 5.47
CA CYS A 13 14.62 0.29 5.96
C CYS A 13 15.90 0.65 6.74
N GLY A 14 16.44 -0.30 7.50
CA GLY A 14 17.68 -0.16 8.28
C GLY A 14 18.97 -0.02 7.47
N VAL A 15 18.91 0.39 6.20
CA VAL A 15 20.10 0.61 5.37
C VAL A 15 20.72 1.99 5.62
N GLY A 16 19.90 3.04 5.75
CA GLY A 16 20.41 4.41 5.88
C GLY A 16 20.95 4.99 4.57
N CYS A 17 20.13 5.01 3.52
CA CYS A 17 20.51 5.60 2.23
C CYS A 17 20.51 7.13 2.28
N GLY A 18 21.56 7.78 1.75
CA GLY A 18 21.67 9.23 1.70
C GLY A 18 20.78 9.88 0.67
N ILE A 19 20.16 10.99 1.05
CA ILE A 19 19.22 11.78 0.26
C ILE A 19 19.69 13.24 0.25
N ILE A 20 19.63 13.87 -0.91
CA ILE A 20 19.64 15.32 -1.06
C ILE A 20 18.19 15.77 -1.22
N ILE A 21 17.80 16.74 -0.42
CA ILE A 21 16.47 17.32 -0.45
C ILE A 21 16.57 18.71 -1.07
N LYS A 22 15.67 19.01 -1.99
CA LYS A 22 15.49 20.34 -2.59
C LYS A 22 14.10 20.86 -2.27
N LYS A 23 13.95 22.18 -2.17
CA LYS A 23 12.65 22.84 -2.10
C LYS A 23 12.41 23.64 -3.38
N ASP A 24 11.21 23.52 -3.93
CA ASP A 24 10.78 24.38 -5.02
C ASP A 24 10.28 25.75 -4.51
N ILE A 25 9.76 26.57 -5.44
CA ILE A 25 9.24 27.91 -5.13
C ILE A 25 8.03 27.90 -4.19
N ASP A 26 7.31 26.78 -4.12
CA ASP A 26 6.12 26.58 -3.30
C ASP A 26 6.45 25.86 -1.97
N ASN A 27 7.75 25.74 -1.64
CA ASN A 27 8.28 24.96 -0.51
C ASN A 27 7.95 23.46 -0.56
N LYS A 28 7.58 22.90 -1.72
CA LYS A 28 7.41 21.45 -1.85
C LYS A 28 8.77 20.77 -1.89
N VAL A 29 8.82 19.62 -1.24
CA VAL A 29 10.04 18.82 -1.14
C VAL A 29 10.25 18.03 -2.43
N LEU A 30 11.48 18.00 -2.92
CA LEU A 30 11.97 17.12 -3.97
C LEU A 30 13.12 16.27 -3.42
N VAL A 31 13.24 15.02 -3.87
CA VAL A 31 14.21 14.06 -3.35
C VAL A 31 15.12 13.55 -4.46
N GLU A 32 16.43 13.65 -4.23
CA GLU A 32 17.47 13.08 -5.07
C GLU A 32 18.39 12.18 -4.23
N ALA A 33 19.07 11.23 -4.88
CA ALA A 33 20.06 10.40 -4.20
C ALA A 33 21.36 11.20 -3.95
N ASP A 34 21.94 11.12 -2.75
CA ASP A 34 23.27 11.72 -2.52
C ASP A 34 24.36 10.84 -3.16
N PRO A 35 25.05 11.32 -4.22
CA PRO A 35 26.11 10.54 -4.88
C PRO A 35 27.31 10.28 -3.98
N ASN A 36 27.52 11.13 -2.97
CA ASN A 36 28.67 11.08 -2.08
C ASN A 36 28.40 10.33 -0.77
N HIS A 37 27.17 9.86 -0.53
CA HIS A 37 26.85 9.18 0.72
C HIS A 37 27.48 7.77 0.77
N PRO A 38 28.23 7.41 1.82
CA PRO A 38 29.07 6.20 1.85
C PRO A 38 28.27 4.89 1.74
N VAL A 39 27.04 4.89 2.26
CA VAL A 39 26.17 3.71 2.25
C VAL A 39 25.60 3.43 0.86
N SER A 40 24.98 4.44 0.24
CA SER A 40 24.13 4.30 -0.94
C SER A 40 24.82 4.66 -2.25
N GLN A 41 25.88 5.45 -2.22
CA GLN A 41 26.68 5.81 -3.40
C GLN A 41 25.82 6.28 -4.59
N GLY A 42 24.88 7.20 -4.33
CA GLY A 42 23.96 7.72 -5.35
C GLY A 42 22.79 6.81 -5.73
N MET A 43 22.56 5.70 -5.03
CA MET A 43 21.43 4.79 -5.30
C MET A 43 20.27 4.98 -4.31
N LEU A 44 19.04 4.96 -4.80
CA LEU A 44 17.81 4.85 -4.00
C LEU A 44 16.90 3.74 -4.54
N CYS A 45 16.16 3.08 -3.66
CA CYS A 45 15.11 2.13 -4.08
C CYS A 45 13.81 2.88 -4.45
N SER A 46 12.83 2.18 -5.04
CA SER A 46 11.51 2.74 -5.40
C SER A 46 10.87 3.54 -4.26
N LYS A 47 10.91 3.02 -3.03
CA LYS A 47 10.39 3.72 -1.84
C LYS A 47 11.16 5.01 -1.54
N GLY A 48 12.49 4.97 -1.61
CA GLY A 48 13.36 6.12 -1.31
C GLY A 48 13.21 7.26 -2.31
N MET A 49 13.13 6.95 -3.61
CA MET A 49 12.97 7.97 -4.66
C MET A 49 11.62 8.71 -4.57
N ASN A 50 10.58 8.04 -4.07
CA ASN A 50 9.22 8.57 -3.96
C ASN A 50 8.88 9.13 -2.56
N LEU A 51 9.88 9.35 -1.71
CA LEU A 51 9.65 9.80 -0.33
C LEU A 51 9.08 11.22 -0.25
N HIS A 52 9.37 12.06 -1.24
CA HIS A 52 8.83 13.42 -1.34
C HIS A 52 7.30 13.46 -1.46
N TYR A 53 6.69 12.53 -2.21
CA TYR A 53 5.22 12.42 -2.27
C TYR A 53 4.59 12.13 -0.90
N VAL A 54 5.30 11.41 -0.02
CA VAL A 54 4.81 11.10 1.33
C VAL A 54 4.84 12.31 2.25
N VAL A 55 5.87 13.15 2.15
CA VAL A 55 6.01 14.38 2.96
C VAL A 55 5.06 15.47 2.47
N ASN A 56 4.95 15.64 1.15
CA ASN A 56 4.11 16.66 0.56
C ASN A 56 2.60 16.34 0.70
N ASP A 57 2.22 15.06 0.77
CA ASP A 57 0.82 14.65 1.01
C ASP A 57 0.45 14.69 2.50
N THR A 58 -0.24 15.77 2.88
CA THR A 58 -0.74 16.00 4.24
C THR A 58 -2.22 15.62 4.44
N SER A 59 -2.86 15.00 3.44
CA SER A 59 -4.32 14.78 3.40
C SER A 59 -4.91 13.94 4.55
N ASP A 60 -4.10 13.08 5.17
CA ASP A 60 -4.50 12.21 6.28
C ASP A 60 -3.80 12.56 7.61
N ARG A 61 -3.06 13.67 7.66
CA ARG A 61 -2.27 14.05 8.83
C ARG A 61 -3.16 14.34 10.04
N ILE A 62 -2.70 13.91 11.21
CA ILE A 62 -3.26 14.34 12.49
C ILE A 62 -2.70 15.72 12.80
N LEU A 63 -3.58 16.73 12.88
CA LEU A 63 -3.20 18.14 12.98
C LEU A 63 -3.27 18.68 14.41
N TYR A 64 -4.14 18.10 15.25
CA TYR A 64 -4.44 18.61 16.60
C TYR A 64 -4.55 17.45 17.58
N PRO A 65 -4.28 17.65 18.88
CA PRO A 65 -4.64 16.69 19.90
C PRO A 65 -6.14 16.37 19.85
N GLU A 66 -6.48 15.10 19.97
CA GLU A 66 -7.87 14.66 20.00
C GLU A 66 -8.12 13.73 21.19
N MET A 67 -9.23 13.91 21.89
CA MET A 67 -9.51 13.18 23.13
C MET A 67 -10.96 12.70 23.23
N ARG A 68 -11.16 11.53 23.85
CA ARG A 68 -12.47 11.06 24.30
C ARG A 68 -12.63 11.35 25.79
N TRP A 69 -13.72 12.04 26.15
CA TRP A 69 -14.07 12.25 27.56
C TRP A 69 -14.51 10.97 28.28
N SER A 70 -15.14 10.07 27.52
CA SER A 70 -15.53 8.71 27.91
C SER A 70 -15.46 7.81 26.67
N ARG A 71 -15.31 6.50 26.86
CA ARG A 71 -15.25 5.53 25.76
C ARG A 71 -16.50 5.50 24.87
N SER A 72 -17.65 5.88 25.42
CA SER A 72 -18.91 6.00 24.69
C SER A 72 -19.05 7.32 23.92
N HIS A 73 -18.18 8.30 24.16
CA HIS A 73 -18.23 9.60 23.49
C HIS A 73 -17.38 9.60 22.21
N PRO A 74 -17.77 10.42 21.22
CA PRO A 74 -16.89 10.69 20.07
C PRO A 74 -15.57 11.32 20.56
N ARG A 75 -14.56 11.21 19.71
CA ARG A 75 -13.28 11.88 19.94
C ARG A 75 -13.37 13.30 19.39
N GLU A 76 -12.89 14.28 20.14
CA GLU A 76 -13.00 15.70 19.82
C GLU A 76 -11.63 16.37 19.89
N ARG A 77 -11.43 17.44 19.09
CA ARG A 77 -10.23 18.27 19.18
C ARG A 77 -10.13 18.91 20.57
N VAL A 78 -8.94 18.89 21.15
CA VAL A 78 -8.63 19.56 22.43
C VAL A 78 -7.31 20.33 22.35
N SER A 79 -7.04 21.17 23.35
CA SER A 79 -5.76 21.85 23.45
C SER A 79 -4.64 20.88 23.88
N TRP A 80 -3.38 21.23 23.60
CA TRP A 80 -2.23 20.49 24.11
C TRP A 80 -2.17 20.46 25.64
N ASP A 81 -2.59 21.54 26.31
CA ASP A 81 -2.63 21.60 27.77
C ASP A 81 -3.63 20.60 28.33
N ASP A 82 -4.87 20.60 27.82
CA ASP A 82 -5.91 19.65 28.26
C ASP A 82 -5.49 18.19 28.00
N ALA A 83 -4.89 17.93 26.84
CA ALA A 83 -4.41 16.60 26.45
C ALA A 83 -3.34 16.06 27.42
N LEU A 84 -2.32 16.86 27.71
CA LEU A 84 -1.19 16.42 28.55
C LEU A 84 -1.50 16.51 30.06
N ASP A 85 -2.37 17.42 30.49
CA ASP A 85 -2.91 17.41 31.85
C ASP A 85 -3.76 16.17 32.10
N ARG A 86 -4.58 15.78 31.12
CA ARG A 86 -5.33 14.52 31.21
C ARG A 86 -4.39 13.33 31.27
N ALA A 87 -3.44 13.23 30.34
CA ALA A 87 -2.51 12.10 30.28
C ALA A 87 -1.74 11.96 31.60
N SER A 88 -1.11 13.04 32.07
CA SER A 88 -0.33 13.04 33.31
C SER A 88 -1.19 12.77 34.55
N GLY A 89 -2.40 13.35 34.62
CA GLY A 89 -3.35 13.09 35.70
C GLY A 89 -3.79 11.62 35.77
N VAL A 90 -4.10 11.01 34.62
CA VAL A 90 -4.47 9.58 34.54
C VAL A 90 -3.29 8.69 34.93
N PHE A 91 -2.09 8.95 34.40
CA PHE A 91 -0.89 8.17 34.74
C PHE A 91 -0.58 8.25 36.24
N LYS A 92 -0.57 9.46 36.85
CA LYS A 92 -0.40 9.64 38.30
C LYS A 92 -1.42 8.83 39.09
N SER A 93 -2.70 8.90 38.70
CA SER A 93 -3.77 8.17 39.38
C SER A 93 -3.59 6.66 39.30
N LEU A 94 -3.25 6.13 38.13
CA LEU A 94 -3.04 4.69 37.92
C LEU A 94 -1.82 4.20 38.68
N ILE A 95 -0.69 4.90 38.59
CA ILE A 95 0.54 4.55 39.30
C ILE A 95 0.31 4.59 40.82
N LYS A 96 -0.37 5.62 41.34
CA LYS A 96 -0.69 5.73 42.76
C LYS A 96 -1.57 4.56 43.25
N LYS A 97 -2.53 4.11 42.43
CA LYS A 97 -3.52 3.10 42.82
C LYS A 97 -3.04 1.65 42.59
N TYR A 98 -2.28 1.41 41.53
CA TYR A 98 -1.93 0.07 41.05
C TYR A 98 -0.42 -0.18 40.96
N GLY A 99 0.40 0.81 41.29
CA GLY A 99 1.85 0.74 41.17
C GLY A 99 2.37 1.11 39.77
N PRO A 100 3.70 1.30 39.63
CA PRO A 100 4.31 1.78 38.38
C PRO A 100 4.16 0.80 37.21
N ASP A 101 4.13 -0.51 37.48
CA ASP A 101 3.91 -1.55 36.46
C ASP A 101 2.50 -1.54 35.84
N SER A 102 1.62 -0.62 36.25
CA SER A 102 0.27 -0.44 35.69
C SER A 102 0.22 0.41 34.41
N VAL A 103 1.35 1.00 34.00
CA VAL A 103 1.48 1.78 32.77
C VAL A 103 2.63 1.25 31.90
N ALA A 104 2.57 1.49 30.59
CA ALA A 104 3.59 1.03 29.65
C ALA A 104 3.74 1.96 28.44
N PHE A 105 4.92 1.89 27.80
CA PHE A 105 5.23 2.53 26.52
C PHE A 105 5.54 1.46 25.46
N TYR A 106 4.82 1.49 24.35
CA TYR A 106 5.10 0.68 23.17
C TYR A 106 5.57 1.57 22.01
N VAL A 107 6.88 1.59 21.79
CA VAL A 107 7.55 2.53 20.87
C VAL A 107 8.02 1.82 19.58
N SER A 108 8.71 2.53 18.69
CA SER A 108 9.03 2.03 17.35
C SER A 108 10.45 2.30 16.91
N GLY A 109 11.06 1.38 16.16
CA GLY A 109 12.32 1.57 15.41
C GLY A 109 12.27 2.66 14.34
N GLN A 110 11.15 3.34 14.19
CA GLN A 110 11.00 4.56 13.40
C GLN A 110 11.33 5.85 14.18
N SER A 111 11.39 5.79 15.51
CA SER A 111 11.71 6.95 16.36
C SER A 111 13.19 7.32 16.22
N LEU A 112 13.51 8.60 16.40
CA LEU A 112 14.87 9.10 16.48
C LEU A 112 15.53 8.63 17.78
N THR A 113 16.86 8.62 17.82
CA THR A 113 17.62 8.12 18.99
C THR A 113 17.32 8.94 20.24
N GLU A 114 17.14 10.25 20.08
CA GLU A 114 16.79 11.20 21.14
C GLU A 114 15.41 10.88 21.74
N GLU A 115 14.43 10.55 20.90
CA GLU A 115 13.07 10.20 21.30
C GLU A 115 13.06 8.90 22.09
N TYR A 116 13.79 7.90 21.59
CA TYR A 116 13.99 6.64 22.28
C TYR A 116 14.67 6.81 23.63
N TYR A 117 15.68 7.68 23.70
CA TYR A 117 16.44 7.94 24.92
C TYR A 117 15.53 8.56 25.99
N ILE A 118 14.76 9.59 25.64
CA ILE A 118 13.82 10.23 26.56
C ILE A 118 12.72 9.27 26.99
N ALA A 119 12.14 8.49 26.08
CA ALA A 119 11.13 7.49 26.41
C ALA A 119 11.67 6.45 27.41
N ASN A 120 12.90 5.97 27.22
CA ASN A 120 13.54 5.02 28.14
C ASN A 120 13.88 5.65 29.49
N LYS A 121 14.50 6.85 29.49
CA LYS A 121 14.82 7.61 30.70
C LYS A 121 13.58 7.86 31.54
N LEU A 122 12.51 8.36 30.92
CA LEU A 122 11.21 8.60 31.56
C LEU A 122 10.64 7.32 32.17
N THR A 123 10.57 6.24 31.39
CA THR A 123 9.89 5.01 31.83
C THR A 123 10.64 4.32 32.96
N LYS A 124 11.94 4.03 32.76
CA LYS A 124 12.74 3.26 33.72
C LYS A 124 13.20 4.08 34.92
N GLY A 125 13.62 5.31 34.67
CA GLY A 125 14.16 6.19 35.71
C GLY A 125 13.09 6.83 36.57
N PHE A 126 12.04 7.38 35.97
CA PHE A 126 11.13 8.31 36.66
C PHE A 126 9.74 7.72 36.94
N LEU A 127 9.15 7.00 35.98
CA LEU A 127 7.91 6.24 36.25
C LEU A 127 8.19 5.02 37.14
N GLY A 128 9.44 4.54 37.18
CA GLY A 128 9.88 3.45 38.05
C GLY A 128 9.42 2.07 37.57
N THR A 129 9.12 1.91 36.28
CA THR A 129 8.78 0.62 35.67
C THR A 129 9.68 0.34 34.47
N ASN A 130 9.97 -0.93 34.22
CA ASN A 130 10.69 -1.35 33.01
C ASN A 130 9.75 -1.65 31.83
N ASN A 131 8.46 -1.34 31.94
CA ASN A 131 7.42 -1.55 30.92
C ASN A 131 7.56 -0.59 29.73
N ILE A 132 8.68 -0.68 29.02
CA ILE A 132 8.91 -0.10 27.71
C ILE A 132 9.40 -1.19 26.79
N ASP A 133 8.78 -1.36 25.63
CA ASP A 133 9.30 -2.22 24.58
C ASP A 133 9.04 -1.61 23.22
N THR A 134 9.75 -2.11 22.22
CA THR A 134 9.68 -1.61 20.85
C THR A 134 9.21 -2.71 19.91
N ASN A 135 8.62 -2.34 18.78
CA ASN A 135 8.39 -3.28 17.67
C ASN A 135 9.69 -3.95 17.17
N SER A 136 10.87 -3.45 17.55
CA SER A 136 12.15 -4.16 17.35
C SER A 136 12.19 -5.51 18.06
N ARG A 137 11.37 -5.70 19.11
CA ARG A 137 11.06 -7.01 19.73
C ARG A 137 10.66 -8.04 18.68
N LEU A 138 9.83 -7.62 17.75
CA LEU A 138 9.23 -8.45 16.70
C LEU A 138 10.18 -8.68 15.52
N CYS A 139 11.42 -8.18 15.58
CA CYS A 139 12.26 -8.05 14.39
C CYS A 139 13.70 -8.58 14.60
N MET A 140 14.38 -8.12 15.65
CA MET A 140 15.83 -8.32 15.80
C MET A 140 16.23 -8.98 17.12
N SER A 141 15.29 -9.25 18.03
CA SER A 141 15.64 -9.65 19.40
C SER A 141 16.40 -10.97 19.46
N SER A 142 16.07 -11.92 18.58
CA SER A 142 16.81 -13.19 18.48
C SER A 142 18.26 -13.00 18.02
N ALA A 143 18.50 -12.06 17.08
CA ALA A 143 19.85 -11.72 16.64
C ALA A 143 20.66 -11.03 17.73
N VAL A 144 20.03 -10.12 18.49
CA VAL A 144 20.63 -9.45 19.66
C VAL A 144 21.11 -10.47 20.68
N VAL A 145 20.27 -11.45 21.02
CA VAL A 145 20.66 -12.51 21.97
C VAL A 145 21.79 -13.36 21.38
N GLY A 146 21.75 -13.67 20.08
CA GLY A 146 22.82 -14.39 19.38
C GLY A 146 24.17 -13.68 19.48
N TYR A 147 24.22 -12.37 19.18
CA TYR A 147 25.43 -11.56 19.29
C TYR A 147 25.92 -11.47 20.74
N LYS A 148 25.03 -11.23 21.71
CA LYS A 148 25.41 -11.21 23.14
C LYS A 148 26.04 -12.53 23.58
N LYS A 149 25.43 -13.66 23.20
CA LYS A 149 25.93 -14.99 23.52
C LYS A 149 27.29 -15.28 22.89
N ALA A 150 27.54 -14.84 21.66
CA ALA A 150 28.77 -15.14 20.93
C ALA A 150 29.91 -14.16 21.25
N PHE A 151 29.60 -12.86 21.41
CA PHE A 151 30.58 -11.78 21.46
C PHE A 151 30.52 -10.92 22.72
N GLY A 152 29.55 -11.14 23.61
CA GLY A 152 29.40 -10.48 24.91
C GLY A 152 28.39 -9.32 24.95
N GLU A 153 28.13 -8.67 23.81
CA GLU A 153 27.22 -7.52 23.71
C GLU A 153 26.37 -7.56 22.42
N ASP A 154 25.38 -6.66 22.32
CA ASP A 154 24.60 -6.47 21.07
C ASP A 154 25.43 -5.68 20.06
N ILE A 155 26.29 -6.38 19.33
CA ILE A 155 27.26 -5.75 18.44
C ILE A 155 27.22 -6.45 17.08
N VAL A 156 27.15 -5.64 16.04
CA VAL A 156 27.31 -6.10 14.66
C VAL A 156 28.78 -5.90 14.30
N PRO A 157 29.57 -6.92 13.95
CA PRO A 157 31.01 -6.75 13.73
C PRO A 157 31.38 -6.20 12.33
N VAL A 158 30.44 -6.24 11.39
CA VAL A 158 30.64 -6.00 9.95
C VAL A 158 30.38 -4.54 9.54
N SER A 159 31.03 -4.09 8.46
CA SER A 159 30.73 -2.86 7.72
C SER A 159 30.14 -3.17 6.34
N TYR A 160 29.42 -2.24 5.72
CA TYR A 160 28.97 -2.41 4.35
C TYR A 160 30.12 -2.47 3.35
N GLU A 161 31.27 -1.87 3.64
CA GLU A 161 32.49 -2.00 2.82
C GLU A 161 33.00 -3.44 2.73
N ASP A 162 32.62 -4.32 3.67
CA ASP A 162 32.96 -5.74 3.60
C ASP A 162 32.26 -6.46 2.44
N ILE A 163 31.15 -5.92 1.91
CA ILE A 163 30.46 -6.49 0.77
C ILE A 163 31.39 -6.52 -0.45
N GLU A 164 32.18 -5.48 -0.69
CA GLU A 164 33.10 -5.42 -1.82
C GLU A 164 34.39 -6.23 -1.61
N LEU A 165 34.59 -6.80 -0.41
CA LEU A 165 35.77 -7.59 -0.05
C LEU A 165 35.49 -9.09 0.07
N ALA A 166 34.22 -9.47 0.28
CA ALA A 166 33.82 -10.87 0.45
C ALA A 166 33.83 -11.63 -0.88
N ASP A 167 34.14 -12.92 -0.85
CA ASP A 167 34.02 -13.82 -2.01
C ASP A 167 32.93 -14.89 -1.81
N CYS A 168 32.31 -14.95 -0.62
CA CYS A 168 31.19 -15.81 -0.31
C CYS A 168 30.11 -15.10 0.53
N PHE A 169 28.86 -15.18 0.07
CA PHE A 169 27.69 -14.70 0.79
C PHE A 169 26.74 -15.86 1.11
N LEU A 170 26.34 -15.99 2.37
CA LEU A 170 25.24 -16.84 2.78
C LEU A 170 24.06 -15.96 3.21
N ILE A 171 23.06 -15.83 2.35
CA ILE A 171 21.82 -15.10 2.65
C ILE A 171 20.79 -16.10 3.15
N THR A 172 20.39 -16.01 4.42
CA THR A 172 19.48 -17.00 5.03
C THR A 172 18.31 -16.35 5.74
N GLY A 173 17.10 -16.84 5.49
CA GLY A 173 15.87 -16.26 6.05
C GLY A 173 15.72 -14.76 5.74
N ALA A 174 16.18 -14.32 4.57
CA ALA A 174 16.19 -12.93 4.16
C ALA A 174 16.00 -12.79 2.64
N ASN A 175 15.28 -11.73 2.24
CA ASN A 175 15.15 -11.31 0.84
C ASN A 175 15.65 -9.87 0.67
N PRO A 176 16.98 -9.64 0.74
CA PRO A 176 17.55 -8.30 0.62
C PRO A 176 17.28 -7.66 -0.75
N ALA A 177 16.98 -8.42 -1.80
CA ALA A 177 16.60 -7.85 -3.10
C ALA A 177 15.36 -6.93 -3.00
N TRP A 178 14.42 -7.26 -2.11
CA TRP A 178 13.21 -6.44 -1.87
C TRP A 178 13.27 -5.63 -0.59
N CYS A 179 13.80 -6.21 0.49
CA CYS A 179 13.75 -5.62 1.82
C CYS A 179 14.90 -4.62 2.07
N HIS A 180 16.06 -4.85 1.43
CA HIS A 180 17.26 -4.03 1.57
C HIS A 180 17.91 -3.77 0.20
N PRO A 181 17.18 -3.20 -0.79
CA PRO A 181 17.59 -3.31 -2.19
C PRO A 181 18.99 -2.76 -2.48
N ILE A 182 19.40 -1.69 -1.81
CA ILE A 182 20.71 -1.07 -1.98
C ILE A 182 21.86 -2.00 -1.56
N ILE A 183 21.69 -2.75 -0.46
CA ILE A 183 22.67 -3.76 -0.04
C ILE A 183 22.77 -4.86 -1.07
N PHE A 184 21.63 -5.32 -1.58
CA PHE A 184 21.64 -6.34 -2.62
C PHE A 184 22.22 -5.84 -3.96
N ARG A 185 21.99 -4.57 -4.34
CA ARG A 185 22.61 -3.95 -5.52
C ARG A 185 24.13 -3.91 -5.41
N ARG A 186 24.67 -3.70 -4.21
CA ARG A 186 26.12 -3.78 -3.97
C ARG A 186 26.65 -5.19 -4.16
N ILE A 187 25.95 -6.22 -3.64
CA ILE A 187 26.29 -7.64 -3.86
C ILE A 187 26.27 -7.99 -5.36
N GLU A 188 25.23 -7.58 -6.08
CA GLU A 188 25.15 -7.82 -7.53
C GLU A 188 26.31 -7.15 -8.28
N LYS A 189 26.56 -5.86 -8.03
CA LYS A 189 27.65 -5.12 -8.68
C LYS A 189 29.01 -5.74 -8.36
N HIS A 190 29.18 -6.24 -7.14
CA HIS A 190 30.39 -6.94 -6.73
C HIS A 190 30.56 -8.26 -7.49
N LYS A 191 29.52 -9.10 -7.54
CA LYS A 191 29.55 -10.36 -8.30
C LYS A 191 29.72 -10.16 -9.81
N GLU A 192 29.10 -9.12 -10.38
CA GLU A 192 29.26 -8.75 -11.79
C GLU A 192 30.74 -8.40 -12.11
N LYS A 193 31.41 -7.69 -11.20
CA LYS A 193 32.85 -7.38 -11.33
C LYS A 193 33.75 -8.57 -11.01
N ASN A 194 33.28 -9.47 -10.15
CA ASN A 194 34.03 -10.61 -9.63
C ASN A 194 33.23 -11.90 -9.81
N PRO A 195 33.22 -12.52 -11.00
CA PRO A 195 32.36 -13.68 -11.29
C PRO A 195 32.62 -14.93 -10.43
N HIS A 196 33.74 -14.97 -9.71
CA HIS A 196 34.06 -16.05 -8.78
C HIS A 196 33.28 -15.96 -7.46
N VAL A 197 32.74 -14.79 -7.11
CA VAL A 197 31.94 -14.57 -5.89
C VAL A 197 30.75 -15.53 -5.88
N GLN A 198 30.63 -16.30 -4.80
CA GLN A 198 29.56 -17.28 -4.62
C GLN A 198 28.47 -16.75 -3.68
N ILE A 199 27.21 -16.98 -4.05
CA ILE A 199 26.04 -16.60 -3.28
C ILE A 199 25.21 -17.84 -3.01
N ILE A 200 25.02 -18.15 -1.73
CA ILE A 200 24.13 -19.21 -1.23
C ILE A 200 22.89 -18.54 -0.63
N VAL A 201 21.71 -19.01 -0.99
CA VAL A 201 20.45 -18.57 -0.38
C VAL A 201 19.74 -19.73 0.29
N ILE A 202 19.30 -19.53 1.53
CA ILE A 202 18.49 -20.48 2.30
C ILE A 202 17.13 -19.83 2.58
N ASP A 203 16.10 -20.27 1.87
CA ASP A 203 14.73 -19.74 2.00
C ASP A 203 13.74 -20.78 1.44
N PRO A 204 12.60 -21.08 2.11
CA PRO A 204 11.57 -21.95 1.55
C PRO A 204 10.91 -21.38 0.27
N ARG A 205 11.00 -20.07 0.03
CA ARG A 205 10.60 -19.41 -1.21
C ARG A 205 11.81 -19.19 -2.12
N LYS A 206 11.61 -19.42 -3.41
CA LYS A 206 12.48 -18.94 -4.48
C LYS A 206 12.24 -17.44 -4.67
N THR A 207 12.74 -16.64 -3.74
CA THR A 207 12.71 -15.17 -3.78
C THR A 207 13.63 -14.62 -4.86
N ASP A 208 13.55 -13.33 -5.18
CA ASP A 208 14.49 -12.69 -6.11
C ASP A 208 15.96 -12.84 -5.68
N SER A 209 16.24 -12.83 -4.37
CA SER A 209 17.57 -13.16 -3.87
C SER A 209 17.94 -14.61 -4.19
N ALA A 210 17.04 -15.58 -4.00
CA ALA A 210 17.26 -16.98 -4.33
C ALA A 210 17.44 -17.22 -5.84
N SER A 211 16.66 -16.57 -6.69
CA SER A 211 16.77 -16.67 -8.16
C SER A 211 18.11 -16.17 -8.69
N PHE A 212 18.80 -15.28 -7.96
CA PHE A 212 20.13 -14.78 -8.31
C PHE A 212 21.29 -15.63 -7.74
N ALA A 213 21.01 -16.54 -6.80
CA ALA A 213 22.01 -17.30 -6.09
C ALA A 213 22.66 -18.40 -6.95
N ASP A 214 23.91 -18.75 -6.66
CA ASP A 214 24.60 -19.91 -7.26
C ASP A 214 24.12 -21.24 -6.65
N LEU A 215 23.55 -21.15 -5.45
CA LEU A 215 22.98 -22.28 -4.73
C LEU A 215 21.78 -21.82 -3.89
N HIS A 216 20.60 -22.36 -4.18
CA HIS A 216 19.40 -22.16 -3.37
C HIS A 216 19.08 -23.44 -2.60
N LEU A 217 19.10 -23.37 -1.26
CA LEU A 217 18.68 -24.44 -0.37
C LEU A 217 17.24 -24.18 0.08
N GLN A 218 16.29 -24.75 -0.64
CA GLN A 218 14.87 -24.58 -0.35
C GLN A 218 14.41 -25.48 0.81
N LEU A 219 14.80 -25.15 2.04
CA LEU A 219 14.54 -25.98 3.23
C LEU A 219 13.06 -26.06 3.65
N ILE A 220 12.75 -27.05 4.49
CA ILE A 220 11.53 -27.10 5.29
C ILE A 220 11.64 -26.04 6.41
N PRO A 221 10.65 -25.14 6.57
CA PRO A 221 10.69 -24.13 7.63
C PRO A 221 10.95 -24.75 9.00
N GLY A 222 11.81 -24.13 9.82
CA GLY A 222 12.09 -24.59 11.18
C GLY A 222 13.22 -25.61 11.31
N THR A 223 13.85 -26.04 10.22
CA THR A 223 14.98 -27.00 10.26
C THR A 223 16.35 -26.32 10.11
N ASP A 224 16.43 -25.01 10.31
CA ASP A 224 17.62 -24.20 10.08
C ASP A 224 18.82 -24.66 10.93
N VAL A 225 18.60 -24.95 12.22
CA VAL A 225 19.65 -25.42 13.15
C VAL A 225 20.27 -26.73 12.66
N ILE A 226 19.45 -27.67 12.19
CA ILE A 226 19.90 -28.95 11.63
C ILE A 226 20.78 -28.72 10.41
N LEU A 227 20.37 -27.81 9.51
CA LEU A 227 21.11 -27.49 8.30
C LEU A 227 22.48 -26.88 8.62
N TYR A 228 22.55 -25.91 9.53
CA TYR A 228 23.82 -25.29 9.92
C TYR A 228 24.75 -26.28 10.60
N ASN A 229 24.25 -27.14 11.48
CA ASN A 229 25.07 -28.17 12.12
C ASN A 229 25.61 -29.17 11.09
N ALA A 230 24.83 -29.53 10.06
CA ALA A 230 25.30 -30.41 8.99
C ALA A 230 26.38 -29.75 8.11
N ILE A 231 26.26 -28.44 7.84
CA ILE A 231 27.31 -27.65 7.17
C ILE A 231 28.57 -27.63 8.05
N GLY A 232 28.43 -27.32 9.35
CA GLY A 232 29.53 -27.30 10.31
C GLY A 232 30.26 -28.65 10.40
N ARG A 233 29.50 -29.76 10.45
CA ARG A 233 30.04 -31.13 10.39
C ARG A 233 30.88 -31.34 9.15
N ARG A 234 30.35 -30.96 7.98
CA ARG A 234 31.05 -31.15 6.71
C ARG A 234 32.32 -30.30 6.62
N LEU A 235 32.32 -29.07 7.13
CA LEU A 235 33.50 -28.22 7.23
C LEU A 235 34.60 -28.91 8.07
N PHE A 236 34.21 -29.47 9.23
CA PHE A 236 35.11 -30.23 10.09
C PHE A 236 35.67 -31.48 9.40
N GLU A 237 34.81 -32.32 8.82
CA GLU A 237 35.23 -33.56 8.13
C GLU A 237 36.17 -33.31 6.94
N ARG A 238 36.13 -32.11 6.35
CA ARG A 238 36.99 -31.70 5.22
C ARG A 238 38.28 -31.02 5.64
N GLY A 239 38.46 -30.71 6.92
CA GLY A 239 39.58 -29.90 7.39
C GLY A 239 39.52 -28.45 6.90
N LEU A 240 38.32 -27.92 6.66
CA LEU A 240 38.09 -26.52 6.22
C LEU A 240 37.71 -25.61 7.41
N ILE A 241 38.33 -25.86 8.56
CA ILE A 241 38.12 -25.10 9.81
C ILE A 241 39.37 -24.29 10.12
N ASP A 242 39.23 -23.21 10.88
CA ASP A 242 40.38 -22.43 11.35
C ASP A 242 40.81 -22.87 12.76
N ASP A 243 41.61 -23.93 12.82
CA ASP A 243 42.11 -24.50 14.09
C ASP A 243 42.88 -23.47 14.95
N HIS A 244 43.61 -22.54 14.31
CA HIS A 244 44.35 -21.51 15.02
C HIS A 244 43.41 -20.52 15.69
N PHE A 245 42.40 -20.02 14.96
CA PHE A 245 41.39 -19.12 15.52
C PHE A 245 40.59 -19.79 16.64
N ILE A 246 40.11 -21.02 16.41
CA ILE A 246 39.35 -21.79 17.40
C ILE A 246 40.16 -21.96 18.69
N LYS A 247 41.41 -22.40 18.61
CA LYS A 247 42.23 -22.65 19.80
C LYS A 247 42.53 -21.38 20.61
N ASN A 248 42.84 -20.28 19.91
CA ASN A 248 43.39 -19.08 20.56
C ASN A 248 42.34 -18.04 20.91
N HIS A 249 41.24 -17.94 20.16
CA HIS A 249 40.29 -16.84 20.23
C HIS A 249 38.86 -17.27 20.52
N THR A 250 38.60 -18.57 20.73
CA THR A 250 37.28 -19.06 21.10
C THR A 250 37.28 -19.97 22.33
N GLU A 251 36.07 -20.22 22.85
CA GLU A 251 35.75 -21.24 23.86
C GLU A 251 34.47 -21.99 23.46
N GLY A 252 34.19 -23.14 24.09
CA GLY A 252 32.98 -23.95 23.83
C GLY A 252 33.01 -24.83 22.56
N PHE A 253 34.16 -24.91 21.86
CA PHE A 253 34.26 -25.65 20.60
C PHE A 253 34.03 -27.16 20.77
N LYS A 254 34.43 -27.74 21.90
CA LYS A 254 34.28 -29.19 22.14
C LYS A 254 32.81 -29.60 22.12
N GLU A 255 31.97 -28.87 22.84
CA GLU A 255 30.54 -29.10 22.94
C GLU A 255 29.86 -28.88 21.58
N TYR A 256 30.27 -27.85 20.84
CA TYR A 256 29.80 -27.65 19.47
C TYR A 256 30.21 -28.77 18.52
N LYS A 257 31.44 -29.28 18.63
CA LYS A 257 31.91 -30.43 17.86
C LYS A 257 31.06 -31.66 18.16
N ASP A 258 30.80 -31.96 19.43
CA ASP A 258 29.97 -33.11 19.80
C ASP A 258 28.55 -32.98 19.21
N LEU A 259 27.99 -31.76 19.21
CA LEU A 259 26.70 -31.45 18.58
C LEU A 259 26.69 -31.71 17.07
N ILE A 260 27.63 -31.16 16.30
CA ILE A 260 27.59 -31.30 14.83
C ILE A 260 27.74 -32.76 14.38
N PHE A 261 28.31 -33.63 15.21
CA PHE A 261 28.40 -35.07 14.95
C PHE A 261 27.14 -35.86 15.35
N SER A 262 26.18 -35.25 16.07
CA SER A 262 24.95 -35.91 16.54
C SER A 262 23.99 -36.30 15.41
N THR A 263 24.10 -35.68 14.24
CA THR A 263 23.27 -35.98 13.06
C THR A 263 24.16 -36.14 11.83
N SER A 264 23.92 -37.17 11.02
CA SER A 264 24.66 -37.37 9.78
C SER A 264 24.22 -36.35 8.72
N VAL A 265 25.10 -36.00 7.77
CA VAL A 265 24.73 -35.10 6.65
C VAL A 265 23.55 -35.67 5.84
N LYS A 266 23.47 -37.00 5.71
CA LYS A 266 22.36 -37.71 5.04
C LYS A 266 21.03 -37.55 5.78
N ASP A 267 21.04 -37.71 7.11
CA ASP A 267 19.83 -37.54 7.91
C ASP A 267 19.39 -36.08 7.96
N ALA A 268 20.34 -35.14 8.07
CA ALA A 268 20.07 -33.71 7.99
C ALA A 268 19.44 -33.33 6.65
N ALA A 269 19.94 -33.86 5.52
CA ALA A 269 19.35 -33.66 4.20
C ALA A 269 17.88 -34.09 4.15
N ARG A 270 17.57 -35.27 4.69
CA ARG A 270 16.18 -35.78 4.79
C ARG A 270 15.31 -34.86 5.65
N LEU A 271 15.79 -34.47 6.83
CA LEU A 271 15.04 -33.64 7.78
C LEU A 271 14.80 -32.22 7.24
N CYS A 272 15.80 -31.63 6.60
CA CYS A 272 15.68 -30.28 6.03
C CYS A 272 14.93 -30.28 4.69
N GLY A 273 14.74 -31.45 4.07
CA GLY A 273 14.16 -31.54 2.73
C GLY A 273 15.03 -30.88 1.65
N VAL A 274 16.35 -30.90 1.84
CA VAL A 274 17.38 -30.33 0.95
C VAL A 274 18.28 -31.48 0.47
N PRO A 275 18.68 -31.53 -0.81
CA PRO A 275 19.55 -32.59 -1.30
C PRO A 275 20.91 -32.62 -0.56
N GLU A 276 21.38 -33.82 -0.21
CA GLU A 276 22.66 -34.00 0.52
C GLU A 276 23.85 -33.37 -0.24
N LYS A 277 23.86 -33.52 -1.57
CA LYS A 277 24.87 -32.92 -2.44
C LYS A 277 24.96 -31.40 -2.30
N ASP A 278 23.83 -30.74 -2.06
CA ASP A 278 23.74 -29.28 -2.00
C ASP A 278 24.19 -28.78 -0.62
N ILE A 279 23.93 -29.54 0.46
CA ILE A 279 24.52 -29.27 1.78
C ILE A 279 26.04 -29.38 1.72
N ARG A 280 26.57 -30.43 1.06
CA ARG A 280 28.01 -30.61 0.87
C ARG A 280 28.61 -29.47 0.04
N LYS A 281 27.96 -29.09 -1.05
CA LYS A 281 28.37 -27.96 -1.90
C LYS A 281 28.39 -26.65 -1.13
N ALA A 282 27.37 -26.37 -0.31
CA ALA A 282 27.33 -25.16 0.53
C ALA A 282 28.51 -25.12 1.50
N ALA A 283 28.81 -26.23 2.19
CA ALA A 283 29.96 -26.33 3.08
C ALA A 283 31.29 -26.14 2.35
N ASP A 284 31.45 -26.75 1.15
CA ASP A 284 32.68 -26.58 0.36
C ASP A 284 32.84 -25.13 -0.12
N ILE A 285 31.78 -24.44 -0.56
CA ILE A 285 31.80 -23.01 -0.93
C ILE A 285 32.21 -22.14 0.27
N ILE A 286 31.60 -22.36 1.44
CA ILE A 286 31.90 -21.59 2.65
C ILE A 286 33.35 -21.84 3.11
N GLY A 287 33.76 -23.10 3.21
CA GLY A 287 35.07 -23.47 3.74
C GLY A 287 36.26 -23.10 2.87
N LEU A 288 36.05 -22.94 1.55
CA LEU A 288 37.09 -22.52 0.61
C LEU A 288 37.17 -21.00 0.40
N SER A 289 36.21 -20.25 0.95
CA SER A 289 36.14 -18.79 0.80
C SER A 289 37.24 -18.06 1.58
N LYS A 290 37.72 -16.93 1.06
CA LYS A 290 38.65 -16.05 1.78
C LYS A 290 37.91 -15.06 2.67
N GLY A 291 36.78 -14.54 2.22
CA GLY A 291 35.89 -13.62 2.93
C GLY A 291 34.45 -14.13 2.93
N PHE A 292 33.93 -14.44 4.10
CA PHE A 292 32.62 -15.04 4.28
C PHE A 292 31.69 -14.12 5.09
N ILE A 293 30.60 -13.68 4.46
CA ILE A 293 29.54 -12.93 5.13
C ILE A 293 28.28 -13.78 5.19
N SER A 294 27.78 -14.02 6.41
CA SER A 294 26.44 -14.55 6.61
C SER A 294 25.45 -13.42 6.85
N MET A 295 24.40 -13.32 6.04
CA MET A 295 23.39 -12.27 6.08
C MET A 295 22.03 -12.86 6.40
N TRP A 296 21.36 -12.37 7.44
CA TRP A 296 20.05 -12.91 7.82
C TRP A 296 19.08 -11.85 8.34
N ALA A 297 17.80 -12.21 8.40
CA ALA A 297 16.73 -11.35 8.89
C ALA A 297 15.59 -12.19 9.50
N MET A 298 14.35 -11.85 9.15
CA MET A 298 13.14 -12.29 9.83
C MET A 298 12.86 -13.80 9.71
N GLY A 299 13.37 -14.48 8.69
CA GLY A 299 13.19 -15.94 8.52
C GLY A 299 13.83 -16.75 9.65
N LEU A 300 14.89 -16.20 10.26
CA LEU A 300 15.54 -16.78 11.44
C LEU A 300 14.99 -16.16 12.73
N ASN A 301 14.87 -14.83 12.77
CA ASN A 301 14.59 -14.12 14.01
C ASN A 301 13.17 -14.37 14.54
N GLN A 302 12.18 -14.37 13.63
CA GLN A 302 10.76 -14.53 13.97
C GLN A 302 10.39 -16.02 14.05
N SER A 303 10.92 -16.69 15.07
CA SER A 303 10.79 -18.14 15.27
C SER A 303 10.73 -18.49 16.76
N ALA A 304 10.03 -19.57 17.13
CA ALA A 304 9.96 -20.08 18.50
C ALA A 304 11.31 -20.57 19.07
N ILE A 305 12.32 -20.74 18.19
CA ILE A 305 13.70 -21.07 18.54
C ILE A 305 14.67 -20.10 17.84
N GLY A 306 14.27 -18.86 17.63
CA GLY A 306 15.03 -17.86 16.88
C GLY A 306 16.44 -17.62 17.44
N THR A 307 16.61 -17.63 18.77
CA THR A 307 17.93 -17.50 19.41
C THR A 307 18.84 -18.66 19.02
N ASP A 308 18.33 -19.88 19.04
CA ASP A 308 19.08 -21.10 18.70
C ASP A 308 19.51 -21.09 17.22
N LYS A 309 18.62 -20.63 16.32
CA LYS A 309 18.97 -20.45 14.89
C LYS A 309 20.11 -19.45 14.70
N ASN A 310 20.08 -18.34 15.43
CA ASN A 310 21.09 -17.28 15.34
C ASN A 310 22.46 -17.78 15.82
N VAL A 311 22.54 -18.43 16.97
CA VAL A 311 23.83 -18.95 17.48
C VAL A 311 24.40 -20.05 16.58
N SER A 312 23.56 -20.94 16.04
CA SER A 312 24.00 -21.96 15.09
C SER A 312 24.56 -21.37 13.79
N LEU A 313 23.98 -20.28 13.28
CA LEU A 313 24.53 -19.56 12.14
C LEU A 313 25.88 -18.90 12.48
N ILE A 314 25.98 -18.23 13.62
CA ILE A 314 27.22 -17.57 14.07
C ILE A 314 28.35 -18.59 14.27
N ASN A 315 28.05 -19.80 14.74
CA ASN A 315 29.04 -20.87 14.88
C ASN A 315 29.72 -21.24 13.54
N LEU A 316 29.06 -21.03 12.39
CA LEU A 316 29.69 -21.21 11.08
C LEU A 316 30.76 -20.14 10.81
N SER A 317 30.54 -18.90 11.23
CA SER A 317 31.55 -17.84 11.16
C SER A 317 32.70 -18.11 12.14
N LEU A 318 32.41 -18.66 13.32
CA LEU A 318 33.44 -19.00 14.32
C LEU A 318 34.31 -20.19 13.89
N ILE A 319 33.72 -21.28 13.38
CA ILE A 319 34.48 -22.48 12.97
C ILE A 319 35.38 -22.22 11.76
N THR A 320 35.05 -21.21 10.95
CA THR A 320 35.85 -20.80 9.79
C THR A 320 36.80 -19.64 10.09
N GLY A 321 36.79 -19.07 11.31
CA GLY A 321 37.64 -17.92 11.67
C GLY A 321 37.23 -16.60 11.00
N GLN A 322 36.03 -16.52 10.45
CA GLN A 322 35.54 -15.42 9.61
C GLN A 322 34.87 -14.30 10.44
N VAL A 323 35.53 -13.84 11.51
CA VAL A 323 35.08 -12.72 12.37
C VAL A 323 36.24 -11.78 12.66
N GLY A 324 35.99 -10.46 12.62
CA GLY A 324 37.02 -9.44 12.83
C GLY A 324 38.06 -9.45 11.71
N LYS A 325 37.62 -9.65 10.48
CA LYS A 325 38.46 -9.74 9.29
C LYS A 325 37.76 -9.00 8.14
N PRO A 326 38.49 -8.26 7.28
CA PRO A 326 37.90 -7.62 6.12
C PRO A 326 37.19 -8.62 5.20
N GLY A 327 35.99 -8.28 4.74
CA GLY A 327 35.16 -9.14 3.91
C GLY A 327 34.46 -10.28 4.66
N SER A 328 34.42 -10.24 6.00
CA SER A 328 33.94 -11.36 6.80
C SER A 328 33.09 -10.95 7.99
N GLY A 329 32.09 -11.76 8.29
CA GLY A 329 31.40 -11.72 9.58
C GLY A 329 29.91 -12.02 9.51
N PRO A 330 29.32 -12.31 10.68
CA PRO A 330 27.89 -12.45 10.81
C PRO A 330 27.20 -11.09 10.77
N PHE A 331 26.33 -10.89 9.78
CA PHE A 331 25.65 -9.63 9.50
C PHE A 331 24.11 -9.71 9.52
N SER A 332 23.50 -9.39 10.66
CA SER A 332 22.05 -9.29 10.76
C SER A 332 21.50 -8.02 10.08
N LEU A 333 20.60 -8.19 9.13
CA LEU A 333 20.01 -7.10 8.36
C LEU A 333 18.84 -6.48 9.15
N THR A 334 19.06 -5.27 9.66
CA THR A 334 18.05 -4.58 10.47
C THR A 334 16.87 -4.12 9.62
N GLY A 335 15.65 -4.39 10.09
CA GLY A 335 14.42 -4.05 9.36
C GLY A 335 14.15 -2.55 9.33
N GLN A 336 13.83 -1.97 10.48
CA GLN A 336 13.41 -0.56 10.64
C GLN A 336 14.60 0.42 10.68
N PRO A 337 14.39 1.71 10.37
CA PRO A 337 15.48 2.62 10.02
C PRO A 337 16.38 2.94 11.21
N ASN A 338 15.82 2.94 12.44
CA ASN A 338 16.52 3.20 13.68
C ASN A 338 16.27 2.12 14.74
N ALA A 339 16.05 0.88 14.32
CA ALA A 339 15.90 -0.22 15.27
C ALA A 339 17.18 -0.43 16.08
N MET A 340 18.36 -0.06 15.56
CA MET A 340 19.62 -0.15 16.30
C MET A 340 19.72 0.94 17.36
N GLY A 341 19.46 2.21 17.03
CA GLY A 341 19.45 3.31 18.01
C GLY A 341 18.53 3.05 19.20
N GLY A 342 17.35 2.47 18.96
CA GLY A 342 16.45 2.06 20.04
C GLY A 342 17.04 1.02 21.00
N ARG A 343 17.90 0.11 20.52
CA ARG A 343 18.57 -0.90 21.36
C ARG A 343 19.74 -0.30 22.12
N GLU A 344 20.49 0.58 21.47
CA GLU A 344 21.63 1.29 22.07
C GLU A 344 21.21 2.11 23.29
N VAL A 345 20.09 2.83 23.20
CA VAL A 345 19.58 3.63 24.33
C VAL A 345 18.78 2.80 25.34
N GLY A 346 18.62 1.49 25.12
CA GLY A 346 17.95 0.58 26.05
C GLY A 346 16.42 0.56 25.97
N GLY A 347 15.81 0.90 24.83
CA GLY A 347 14.35 0.98 24.63
C GLY A 347 13.59 -0.36 24.61
N MET A 348 14.17 -1.43 25.15
CA MET A 348 13.55 -2.75 25.30
C MET A 348 13.39 -3.12 26.78
N ALA A 349 12.37 -3.94 27.07
CA ALA A 349 11.92 -4.22 28.43
C ALA A 349 12.98 -4.85 29.35
N ASN A 350 13.99 -5.47 28.76
CA ASN A 350 15.07 -6.20 29.42
C ASN A 350 16.46 -5.57 29.25
N LEU A 351 16.57 -4.39 28.63
CA LEU A 351 17.86 -3.71 28.40
C LEU A 351 18.03 -2.49 29.31
N LEU A 352 19.27 -2.09 29.59
CA LEU A 352 19.58 -0.72 30.00
C LEU A 352 20.26 0.02 28.85
N ALA A 353 20.34 1.35 28.97
CA ALA A 353 21.04 2.17 27.99
C ALA A 353 22.53 1.81 27.91
N VAL A 354 23.14 2.11 26.76
CA VAL A 354 24.55 1.93 26.45
C VAL A 354 25.06 0.50 26.70
N HIS A 355 24.23 -0.47 26.30
CA HIS A 355 24.44 -1.91 26.42
C HIS A 355 24.67 -2.44 27.85
N LYS A 356 24.35 -1.64 28.87
CA LYS A 356 24.40 -2.07 30.26
C LYS A 356 23.37 -3.20 30.49
N ASP A 357 23.78 -4.17 31.30
CA ASP A 357 22.96 -5.33 31.67
C ASP A 357 22.00 -4.98 32.82
N LEU A 358 20.69 -5.11 32.57
CA LEU A 358 19.66 -4.89 33.57
C LEU A 358 19.79 -5.83 34.77
N ALA A 359 20.29 -7.06 34.58
CA ALA A 359 20.46 -8.02 35.67
C ALA A 359 21.63 -7.65 36.61
N ASN A 360 22.58 -6.84 36.14
CA ASN A 360 23.74 -6.42 36.90
C ASN A 360 23.42 -5.21 37.80
N GLU A 361 23.69 -5.34 39.10
CA GLU A 361 23.42 -4.29 40.09
C GLU A 361 24.25 -3.04 39.91
N GLU A 362 25.54 -3.19 39.58
CA GLU A 362 26.43 -2.07 39.35
C GLU A 362 25.98 -1.25 38.15
N HIS A 363 25.61 -1.94 37.07
CA HIS A 363 25.06 -1.29 35.87
C HIS A 363 23.78 -0.50 36.17
N ARG A 364 22.85 -1.05 36.96
CA ARG A 364 21.65 -0.31 37.39
C ARG A 364 22.01 0.91 38.21
N ARG A 365 23.00 0.81 39.10
CA ARG A 365 23.49 1.92 39.94
C ARG A 365 24.09 3.03 39.10
N GLU A 366 24.96 2.70 38.14
CA GLU A 366 25.58 3.67 37.22
C GLU A 366 24.53 4.46 36.43
N VAL A 367 23.54 3.76 35.85
CA VAL A 367 22.45 4.40 35.09
C VAL A 367 21.58 5.27 36.00
N ALA A 368 21.22 4.77 37.20
CA ALA A 368 20.43 5.53 38.17
C ALA A 368 21.15 6.81 38.62
N GLN A 369 22.46 6.70 38.93
CA GLN A 369 23.30 7.83 39.30
C GLN A 369 23.40 8.86 38.17
N PHE A 370 23.61 8.40 36.93
CA PHE A 370 23.71 9.29 35.75
C PHE A 370 22.41 10.08 35.53
N TRP A 371 21.24 9.43 35.63
CA TRP A 371 19.94 10.09 35.49
C TRP A 371 19.49 10.87 36.74
N GLY A 372 20.20 10.72 37.87
CA GLY A 372 19.82 11.34 39.13
C GLY A 372 18.54 10.76 39.74
N VAL A 373 18.34 9.45 39.63
CA VAL A 373 17.22 8.74 40.26
C VAL A 373 17.73 7.77 41.33
N ASP A 374 16.90 7.45 42.32
CA ASP A 374 17.35 6.67 43.48
C ASP A 374 17.75 5.23 43.10
N LYS A 375 16.96 4.59 42.24
CA LYS A 375 17.18 3.21 41.80
C LYS A 375 16.43 2.91 40.51
N ILE A 376 16.88 1.87 39.81
CA ILE A 376 16.16 1.24 38.70
C ILE A 376 15.75 -0.17 39.11
N SER A 377 14.54 -0.58 38.72
CA SER A 377 14.02 -1.91 39.05
C SER A 377 14.88 -3.02 38.45
N PRO A 378 15.23 -4.09 39.21
CA PRO A 378 15.93 -5.25 38.67
C PRO A 378 15.03 -6.17 37.85
N LYS A 379 13.70 -6.02 37.95
CA LYS A 379 12.72 -6.88 37.28
C LYS A 379 12.56 -6.42 35.82
N PRO A 380 12.76 -7.29 34.82
CA PRO A 380 12.42 -6.96 33.44
C PRO A 380 10.96 -6.53 33.29
N GLY A 381 10.71 -5.56 32.41
CA GLY A 381 9.34 -5.16 32.08
C GLY A 381 8.64 -6.19 31.20
N LEU A 382 7.38 -5.91 30.90
CA LEU A 382 6.60 -6.68 29.93
C LEU A 382 7.14 -6.45 28.51
N THR A 383 7.37 -7.53 27.77
CA THR A 383 7.70 -7.44 26.34
C THR A 383 6.47 -7.06 25.49
N ALA A 384 6.69 -6.71 24.22
CA ALA A 384 5.65 -6.24 23.32
C ALA A 384 4.42 -7.16 23.27
N THR A 385 4.58 -8.49 23.25
CA THR A 385 3.43 -9.41 23.30
C THR A 385 2.82 -9.50 24.70
N GLU A 386 3.65 -9.55 25.74
CA GLU A 386 3.20 -9.62 27.14
C GLU A 386 2.46 -8.35 27.60
N MET A 387 2.77 -7.18 27.03
CA MET A 387 2.02 -5.94 27.28
C MET A 387 0.56 -6.09 26.90
N PHE A 388 0.26 -6.67 25.73
CA PHE A 388 -1.12 -6.80 25.27
C PHE A 388 -1.84 -7.95 25.98
N ASP A 389 -1.13 -9.01 26.39
CA ASP A 389 -1.65 -10.01 27.31
C ASP A 389 -2.03 -9.40 28.66
N ALA A 390 -1.21 -8.46 29.14
CA ALA A 390 -1.45 -7.73 30.38
C ALA A 390 -2.61 -6.73 30.26
N LEU A 391 -2.79 -6.09 29.10
CA LEU A 391 -3.98 -5.25 28.82
C LEU A 391 -5.25 -6.07 28.75
N GLU A 392 -5.21 -7.23 28.07
CA GLU A 392 -6.37 -8.13 27.96
C GLU A 392 -6.81 -8.64 29.34
N SER A 393 -5.86 -9.12 30.15
CA SER A 393 -6.11 -9.55 31.54
C SER A 393 -6.45 -8.39 32.49
N GLY A 394 -6.20 -7.16 32.06
CA GLY A 394 -6.40 -5.95 32.84
C GLY A 394 -5.37 -5.74 33.95
N THR A 395 -4.22 -6.44 33.94
CA THR A 395 -3.11 -6.17 34.87
C THR A 395 -2.42 -4.86 34.51
N LEU A 396 -2.11 -4.66 33.22
CA LEU A 396 -1.71 -3.38 32.67
C LEU A 396 -2.95 -2.50 32.45
N LYS A 397 -2.90 -1.23 32.85
CA LYS A 397 -4.07 -0.33 32.84
C LYS A 397 -3.99 0.69 31.70
N ALA A 398 -2.81 1.27 31.47
CA ALA A 398 -2.60 2.22 30.39
C ALA A 398 -1.43 1.85 29.51
N VAL A 399 -1.55 2.17 28.22
CA VAL A 399 -0.47 2.02 27.25
C VAL A 399 -0.35 3.29 26.42
N TRP A 400 0.88 3.73 26.21
CA TRP A 400 1.21 4.79 25.27
C TRP A 400 1.91 4.18 24.05
N ILE A 401 1.25 4.23 22.90
CA ILE A 401 1.74 3.68 21.64
C ILE A 401 2.28 4.82 20.77
N MET A 402 3.53 4.69 20.30
CA MET A 402 4.23 5.74 19.56
C MET A 402 4.81 5.20 18.25
N CYS A 403 4.51 5.86 17.14
CA CYS A 403 5.08 5.59 15.81
C CYS A 403 4.92 4.12 15.30
N THR A 404 3.87 3.41 15.73
CA THR A 404 3.65 1.99 15.36
C THR A 404 2.16 1.62 15.34
N ASN A 405 1.81 0.57 14.58
CA ASN A 405 0.44 0.11 14.40
C ASN A 405 0.28 -1.36 14.85
N PRO A 406 0.14 -1.62 16.18
CA PRO A 406 -0.02 -2.98 16.72
C PRO A 406 -1.20 -3.75 16.14
N LEU A 407 -2.27 -3.08 15.71
CA LEU A 407 -3.48 -3.71 15.14
C LEU A 407 -3.30 -4.28 13.72
N VAL A 408 -2.09 -4.17 13.18
CA VAL A 408 -1.69 -4.87 11.95
C VAL A 408 -0.40 -5.67 12.17
N SER A 409 0.51 -5.21 13.03
CA SER A 409 1.86 -5.80 13.13
C SER A 409 2.06 -6.87 14.21
N LEU A 410 1.24 -6.92 15.25
CA LEU A 410 1.39 -7.93 16.33
C LEU A 410 0.78 -9.29 15.93
N PRO A 411 1.20 -10.40 16.57
CA PRO A 411 0.57 -11.70 16.33
C PRO A 411 -0.83 -11.78 16.95
N ASN A 412 -1.71 -12.58 16.35
CA ASN A 412 -3.10 -12.81 16.79
C ASN A 412 -3.86 -11.49 17.04
N ILE A 413 -4.15 -10.77 15.97
CA ILE A 413 -4.78 -9.44 16.05
C ILE A 413 -6.15 -9.47 16.75
N ASN A 414 -6.90 -10.57 16.67
CA ASN A 414 -8.15 -10.76 17.41
C ASN A 414 -7.97 -10.58 18.93
N LYS A 415 -6.84 -11.05 19.46
CA LYS A 415 -6.45 -10.85 20.87
C LYS A 415 -6.07 -9.40 21.14
N ILE A 416 -5.32 -8.78 20.23
CA ILE A 416 -4.85 -7.39 20.36
C ILE A 416 -6.03 -6.41 20.36
N GLU A 417 -7.05 -6.63 19.54
CA GLU A 417 -8.27 -5.80 19.55
C GLU A 417 -9.01 -5.90 20.90
N LYS A 418 -9.12 -7.10 21.47
CA LYS A 418 -9.69 -7.29 22.81
C LYS A 418 -8.85 -6.60 23.88
N ALA A 419 -7.52 -6.70 23.80
CA ALA A 419 -6.60 -6.04 24.71
C ALA A 419 -6.78 -4.50 24.68
N MET A 420 -6.83 -3.92 23.49
CA MET A 420 -7.05 -2.48 23.30
C MET A 420 -8.44 -2.04 23.79
N ALA A 421 -9.46 -2.86 23.53
CA ALA A 421 -10.81 -2.64 24.05
C ALA A 421 -10.90 -2.82 25.58
N ASN A 422 -9.99 -3.54 26.23
CA ASN A 422 -9.99 -3.75 27.69
C ASN A 422 -9.14 -2.74 28.47
N ALA A 423 -8.17 -2.09 27.81
CA ALA A 423 -7.33 -1.07 28.41
C ALA A 423 -8.16 0.00 29.15
N LYS A 424 -7.62 0.64 30.19
CA LYS A 424 -8.31 1.77 30.86
C LYS A 424 -8.00 3.10 30.23
N PHE A 425 -6.83 3.23 29.60
CA PHE A 425 -6.44 4.44 28.90
C PHE A 425 -5.42 4.10 27.80
N VAL A 426 -5.72 4.49 26.56
CA VAL A 426 -4.84 4.29 25.41
C VAL A 426 -4.44 5.65 24.86
N VAL A 427 -3.13 5.94 24.89
CA VAL A 427 -2.54 7.11 24.21
C VAL A 427 -1.92 6.65 22.90
N VAL A 428 -2.23 7.32 21.80
CA VAL A 428 -1.65 7.04 20.48
C VAL A 428 -1.00 8.31 19.95
N GLN A 429 0.32 8.26 19.80
CA GLN A 429 1.12 9.32 19.21
C GLN A 429 1.52 8.91 17.78
N GLU A 430 0.92 9.57 16.80
CA GLU A 430 0.91 9.13 15.40
C GLU A 430 0.80 10.33 14.45
N ILE A 431 1.25 10.14 13.21
CA ILE A 431 1.23 11.17 12.17
C ILE A 431 -0.02 11.10 11.29
N SER A 432 -0.68 9.94 11.19
CA SER A 432 -1.77 9.68 10.21
C SER A 432 -3.01 9.04 10.85
N HIS A 433 -4.18 9.54 10.45
CA HIS A 433 -5.48 8.97 10.82
C HIS A 433 -5.75 7.58 10.21
N LYS A 434 -4.95 7.15 9.23
CA LYS A 434 -5.09 5.83 8.59
C LYS A 434 -4.54 4.67 9.42
N SER A 435 -3.85 4.95 10.53
CA SER A 435 -3.38 3.90 11.44
C SER A 435 -4.56 3.25 12.16
N ASP A 436 -4.76 1.94 12.01
CA ASP A 436 -5.86 1.19 12.66
C ASP A 436 -5.89 1.39 14.18
N THR A 437 -4.72 1.62 14.78
CA THR A 437 -4.55 1.82 16.23
C THR A 437 -5.24 3.09 16.74
N VAL A 438 -5.39 4.14 15.90
CA VAL A 438 -6.04 5.41 16.26
C VAL A 438 -7.51 5.22 16.63
N ALA A 439 -8.19 4.22 16.06
CA ALA A 439 -9.60 3.94 16.37
C ALA A 439 -9.84 3.65 17.87
N PHE A 440 -8.86 3.01 18.54
CA PHE A 440 -8.93 2.60 19.94
C PHE A 440 -8.37 3.63 20.93
N ALA A 441 -7.81 4.74 20.43
CA ALA A 441 -7.20 5.77 21.27
C ALA A 441 -8.26 6.50 22.11
N ASP A 442 -8.00 6.61 23.41
CA ASP A 442 -8.68 7.55 24.31
C ASP A 442 -8.09 8.96 24.16
N LEU A 443 -6.79 9.05 23.85
CA LEU A 443 -6.07 10.28 23.53
C LEU A 443 -5.16 10.08 22.31
N VAL A 444 -5.28 10.96 21.32
CA VAL A 444 -4.43 11.02 20.13
C VAL A 444 -3.56 12.27 20.20
N LEU A 445 -2.26 12.11 20.02
CA LEU A 445 -1.27 13.20 20.03
C LEU A 445 -0.63 13.34 18.64
N PRO A 446 -0.76 14.50 17.97
CA PRO A 446 -0.20 14.70 16.64
C PRO A 446 1.33 14.83 16.71
N ALA A 447 2.02 13.88 16.08
CA ALA A 447 3.49 13.86 16.04
C ALA A 447 4.05 14.49 14.76
N ALA A 448 5.28 14.99 14.82
CA ALA A 448 6.06 15.43 13.66
C ALA A 448 6.66 14.23 12.90
N GLY A 449 6.60 14.28 11.57
CA GLY A 449 7.11 13.29 10.63
C GLY A 449 8.57 13.51 10.20
N TRP A 450 9.04 12.72 9.23
CA TRP A 450 10.37 12.91 8.62
C TRP A 450 10.46 14.29 7.95
N LEU A 451 11.57 15.00 8.18
CA LEU A 451 11.81 16.43 7.86
C LEU A 451 11.08 17.46 8.73
N GLU A 452 10.08 17.07 9.51
CA GLU A 452 9.35 18.00 10.40
C GLU A 452 10.03 18.15 11.78
N LYS A 453 11.03 17.31 12.05
CA LYS A 453 11.82 17.24 13.28
C LYS A 453 13.27 16.88 12.96
N GLU A 454 14.18 17.19 13.88
CA GLU A 454 15.60 16.86 13.77
C GLU A 454 16.01 15.78 14.78
N GLY A 455 17.06 15.03 14.45
CA GLY A 455 17.68 14.06 15.36
C GLY A 455 18.62 13.09 14.66
N THR A 456 18.82 11.91 15.25
CA THR A 456 19.75 10.91 14.72
C THR A 456 19.11 9.53 14.53
N MET A 457 19.67 8.75 13.60
CA MET A 457 19.36 7.34 13.41
C MET A 457 20.63 6.51 13.22
N THR A 458 20.62 5.28 13.74
CA THR A 458 21.68 4.27 13.55
C THR A 458 21.17 3.13 12.66
N ASN A 459 21.89 2.89 11.55
CA ASN A 459 21.56 1.84 10.57
C ASN A 459 22.10 0.44 10.95
N SER A 460 21.98 -0.56 10.05
CA SER A 460 22.39 -1.95 10.33
C SER A 460 23.89 -2.14 10.57
N GLU A 461 24.76 -1.27 10.04
CA GLU A 461 26.22 -1.35 10.18
C GLU A 461 26.76 -0.42 11.28
N ARG A 462 25.90 -0.02 12.23
CA ARG A 462 26.24 0.89 13.35
C ARG A 462 26.53 2.33 12.93
N ARG A 463 26.15 2.73 11.71
CA ARG A 463 26.41 4.08 11.21
C ARG A 463 25.32 5.04 11.68
N ILE A 464 25.73 6.03 12.44
CA ILE A 464 24.93 7.14 12.95
C ILE A 464 24.87 8.24 11.88
N SER A 465 23.66 8.67 11.56
CA SER A 465 23.38 9.74 10.60
C SER A 465 22.48 10.80 11.23
N TYR A 466 22.71 12.07 10.88
CA TYR A 466 21.87 13.19 11.29
C TYR A 466 20.72 13.41 10.30
N LEU A 467 19.53 13.68 10.82
CA LEU A 467 18.33 14.02 10.06
C LEU A 467 17.95 15.47 10.41
N PRO A 468 18.00 16.42 9.45
CA PRO A 468 17.60 17.80 9.70
C PRO A 468 16.08 17.99 9.74
N LYS A 469 15.64 19.00 10.50
CA LYS A 469 14.32 19.62 10.33
C LYS A 469 14.38 20.58 9.15
N GLU A 470 13.61 20.29 8.11
CA GLU A 470 13.53 21.05 6.87
C GLU A 470 12.10 21.49 6.55
N MET A 471 11.08 20.98 7.22
CA MET A 471 9.69 21.38 7.06
C MET A 471 9.11 21.75 8.42
N GLU A 472 8.09 22.61 8.43
CA GLU A 472 7.30 22.81 9.63
C GLU A 472 6.26 21.68 9.76
N PRO A 473 6.06 21.12 10.98
CA PRO A 473 4.98 20.17 11.22
C PRO A 473 3.61 20.76 10.85
N PRO A 474 2.72 20.00 10.19
CA PRO A 474 1.37 20.48 9.88
C PRO A 474 0.52 20.73 11.14
N GLY A 475 -0.24 21.83 11.15
CA GLY A 475 -1.15 22.17 12.25
C GLY A 475 -0.41 22.48 13.56
N GLU A 476 -0.80 21.82 14.64
CA GLU A 476 -0.15 21.91 15.96
C GLU A 476 0.68 20.65 16.28
N ALA A 477 1.07 19.85 15.28
CA ALA A 477 1.90 18.68 15.49
C ALA A 477 3.27 19.04 16.11
N ARG A 478 3.78 18.20 17.02
CA ARG A 478 5.04 18.44 17.74
C ARG A 478 6.04 17.29 17.56
N PRO A 479 7.36 17.55 17.57
CA PRO A 479 8.37 16.51 17.71
C PRO A 479 8.14 15.62 18.94
N ASP A 480 8.37 14.31 18.81
CA ASP A 480 8.06 13.35 19.87
C ASP A 480 8.83 13.64 21.16
N VAL A 481 10.08 14.15 21.07
CA VAL A 481 10.89 14.58 22.22
C VAL A 481 10.18 15.65 23.07
N GLU A 482 9.58 16.65 22.41
CA GLU A 482 8.89 17.75 23.10
C GLU A 482 7.67 17.25 23.85
N ILE A 483 6.89 16.37 23.22
CA ILE A 483 5.69 15.76 23.82
C ILE A 483 6.06 14.98 25.08
N LEU A 484 7.11 14.15 25.01
CA LEU A 484 7.57 13.34 26.13
C LEU A 484 8.12 14.21 27.28
N CYS A 485 8.87 15.27 26.96
CA CYS A 485 9.43 16.18 27.96
C CYS A 485 8.34 16.99 28.66
N ASP A 486 7.36 17.55 27.94
CA ASP A 486 6.22 18.28 28.51
C ASP A 486 5.40 17.35 29.44
N PHE A 487 5.10 16.14 28.99
CA PHE A 487 4.47 15.13 29.84
C PHE A 487 5.28 14.84 31.12
N ALA A 488 6.60 14.67 31.02
CA ALA A 488 7.47 14.42 32.16
C ALA A 488 7.49 15.59 33.15
N GLN A 489 7.50 16.83 32.65
CA GLN A 489 7.43 18.04 33.48
C GLN A 489 6.08 18.13 34.20
N ARG A 490 4.95 17.85 33.53
CA ARG A 490 3.63 17.78 34.16
C ARG A 490 3.52 16.65 35.18
N MET A 491 4.25 15.55 34.97
CA MET A 491 4.40 14.50 35.98
C MET A 491 5.15 14.96 37.24
N GLY A 492 5.85 16.10 37.18
CA GLY A 492 6.65 16.66 38.27
C GLY A 492 8.09 16.15 38.28
N PHE A 493 8.58 15.63 37.16
CA PHE A 493 9.92 15.05 37.07
C PHE A 493 10.96 16.09 36.61
N ARG A 494 12.14 16.04 37.23
CA ARG A 494 13.30 16.87 36.87
C ARG A 494 14.11 16.23 35.74
N GLY A 495 14.97 17.00 35.08
CA GLY A 495 15.89 16.48 34.05
C GLY A 495 15.27 16.28 32.67
N PHE A 496 14.18 17.01 32.38
CA PHE A 496 13.46 17.04 31.10
C PHE A 496 13.27 18.47 30.56
N ASN A 497 14.08 19.43 31.04
CA ASN A 497 14.05 20.83 30.60
C ASN A 497 15.10 21.04 29.50
N PHE A 498 14.96 20.33 28.39
CA PHE A 498 15.86 20.44 27.24
C PHE A 498 15.35 21.53 26.29
N ASN A 499 16.26 22.33 25.74
CA ASN A 499 15.94 23.39 24.78
C ASN A 499 16.02 22.91 23.32
N SER A 500 16.65 21.77 23.06
CA SER A 500 16.82 21.21 21.72
C SER A 500 17.05 19.70 21.74
N ALA A 501 16.84 19.04 20.59
CA ALA A 501 17.21 17.63 20.41
C ALA A 501 18.73 17.40 20.57
N GLU A 502 19.55 18.39 20.23
CA GLU A 502 21.01 18.32 20.40
C GLU A 502 21.41 18.18 21.87
N GLU A 503 20.76 18.89 22.79
CA GLU A 503 21.03 18.74 24.23
C GLU A 503 20.71 17.31 24.72
N VAL A 504 19.62 16.72 24.23
CA VAL A 504 19.26 15.32 24.51
C VAL A 504 20.32 14.36 23.96
N TYR A 505 20.75 14.58 22.72
CA TYR A 505 21.80 13.77 22.10
C TYR A 505 23.12 13.88 22.86
N ASN A 506 23.50 15.09 23.31
CA ASN A 506 24.71 15.31 24.09
C ASN A 506 24.65 14.61 25.46
N GLU A 507 23.51 14.59 26.13
CA GLU A 507 23.31 13.82 27.37
C GLU A 507 23.50 12.32 27.10
N TYR A 508 22.91 11.80 26.02
CA TYR A 508 23.09 10.40 25.61
C TYR A 508 24.55 10.07 25.26
N CYS A 509 25.21 10.88 24.43
CA CYS A 509 26.64 10.70 24.10
C CYS A 509 27.51 10.68 25.35
N SER A 510 27.24 11.57 26.31
CA SER A 510 27.97 11.62 27.59
C SER A 510 27.83 10.32 28.38
N MET A 511 26.67 9.67 28.32
CA MET A 511 26.40 8.39 28.97
C MET A 511 27.20 7.23 28.37
N THR A 512 27.58 7.33 27.09
CA THR A 512 28.31 6.26 26.38
C THR A 512 29.80 6.21 26.75
N LYS A 513 30.32 7.24 27.43
CA LYS A 513 31.73 7.38 27.75
C LYS A 513 32.28 6.17 28.52
N GLY A 514 33.36 5.59 28.01
CA GLY A 514 34.02 4.42 28.61
C GLY A 514 33.31 3.08 28.37
N THR A 515 32.23 3.05 27.58
CA THR A 515 31.59 1.80 27.13
C THR A 515 32.21 1.28 25.83
N ASN A 516 31.88 0.07 25.41
CA ASN A 516 32.36 -0.48 24.14
C ASN A 516 31.78 0.25 22.90
N MET A 517 30.68 0.98 23.08
CA MET A 517 30.03 1.76 22.02
C MET A 517 30.31 3.26 22.12
N ASP A 518 31.30 3.67 22.92
CA ASP A 518 31.58 5.08 23.26
C ASP A 518 31.53 6.00 22.04
N ILE A 519 30.58 6.94 22.04
CA ILE A 519 30.41 8.02 21.07
C ILE A 519 30.50 9.39 21.74
N SER A 520 31.14 9.49 22.91
CA SER A 520 31.21 10.72 23.69
C SER A 520 31.94 11.88 23.00
N PHE A 521 32.66 11.61 21.90
CA PHE A 521 33.28 12.61 21.03
C PHE A 521 32.51 12.85 19.71
N LEU A 522 31.27 12.39 19.61
CA LEU A 522 30.35 12.67 18.53
C LEU A 522 29.27 13.65 19.00
N ASN A 523 28.92 14.61 18.15
CA ASN A 523 27.88 15.60 18.39
C ASN A 523 27.24 16.00 17.05
N TYR A 524 26.22 16.85 17.07
CA TYR A 524 25.53 17.27 15.84
C TYR A 524 26.43 18.06 14.91
N ASP A 525 27.34 18.90 15.41
CA ASP A 525 28.26 19.67 14.58
C ASP A 525 29.12 18.76 13.69
N ARG A 526 29.71 17.70 14.27
CA ARG A 526 30.46 16.71 13.51
C ARG A 526 29.58 15.95 12.52
N LEU A 527 28.36 15.56 12.92
CA LEU A 527 27.44 14.86 12.01
C LEU A 527 27.00 15.75 10.83
N LYS A 528 26.82 17.05 11.06
CA LYS A 528 26.41 18.04 10.06
C LYS A 528 27.56 18.39 9.10
N ASN A 529 28.79 18.50 9.61
CA ASN A 529 29.94 19.03 8.86
C ASN A 529 30.90 17.96 8.34
N GLU A 530 31.08 16.85 9.06
CA GLU A 530 31.99 15.75 8.69
C GLU A 530 31.26 14.56 8.06
N GLY A 531 29.95 14.41 8.30
CA GLY A 531 29.11 13.37 7.70
C GLY A 531 28.66 12.29 8.69
N THR A 532 28.72 11.02 8.30
CA THR A 532 28.15 9.90 9.09
C THR A 532 29.26 9.04 9.70
N PHE A 533 29.02 8.48 10.88
CA PHE A 533 30.05 7.77 11.65
C PHE A 533 29.59 6.39 12.10
N GLN A 534 30.46 5.39 12.00
CA GLN A 534 30.23 4.09 12.66
C GLN A 534 30.80 4.14 14.06
N TRP A 535 30.00 3.77 15.07
CA TRP A 535 30.50 3.68 16.43
C TRP A 535 31.37 2.43 16.64
N PRO A 536 32.35 2.47 17.58
CA PRO A 536 32.65 3.59 18.50
C PRO A 536 33.39 4.81 17.89
N VAL A 537 33.33 5.93 18.59
CA VAL A 537 34.01 7.21 18.35
C VAL A 537 34.55 7.75 19.70
N PRO A 538 35.59 7.11 20.27
CA PRO A 538 35.99 7.32 21.68
C PRO A 538 36.94 8.50 21.91
N GLU A 539 37.38 9.20 20.85
CA GLU A 539 38.33 10.31 20.96
C GLU A 539 38.05 11.44 19.96
N TYR A 540 38.60 12.62 20.23
CA TYR A 540 38.45 13.80 19.39
C TYR A 540 39.04 13.57 17.98
N ARG A 541 38.29 13.93 16.93
CA ARG A 541 38.62 13.72 15.50
C ARG A 541 38.69 12.25 15.04
N HIS A 542 38.26 11.29 15.87
CA HIS A 542 38.12 9.90 15.45
C HIS A 542 37.16 9.78 14.25
N GLN A 543 37.55 9.04 13.21
CA GLN A 543 36.81 8.94 11.93
C GLN A 543 35.65 7.91 11.95
N GLY A 544 35.49 7.22 13.09
CA GLY A 544 34.57 6.10 13.26
C GLY A 544 35.29 4.75 13.15
N THR A 545 34.62 3.68 13.57
CA THR A 545 35.18 2.32 13.58
C THR A 545 34.40 1.43 12.61
N PRO A 546 34.90 1.22 11.38
CA PRO A 546 34.21 0.40 10.38
C PRO A 546 34.02 -1.05 10.82
N ARG A 547 35.07 -1.68 11.36
CA ARG A 547 35.08 -3.10 11.73
C ARG A 547 35.42 -3.27 13.20
N LEU A 548 34.74 -4.22 13.86
CA LEU A 548 35.04 -4.60 15.23
C LEU A 548 35.89 -5.87 15.27
N PHE A 549 36.67 -6.02 16.34
CA PHE A 549 37.46 -7.22 16.66
C PHE A 549 38.58 -7.58 15.68
N GLU A 550 39.16 -6.63 14.97
CA GLU A 550 40.36 -6.89 14.17
C GLU A 550 41.54 -7.35 15.05
N ASP A 551 41.54 -6.97 16.33
CA ASP A 551 42.48 -7.41 17.37
C ASP A 551 42.15 -8.79 17.98
N LYS A 552 41.05 -9.41 17.56
CA LYS A 552 40.52 -10.68 18.07
C LYS A 552 40.21 -10.68 19.58
N LYS A 553 39.89 -9.51 20.15
CA LYS A 553 39.43 -9.38 21.55
C LYS A 553 37.94 -9.10 21.59
N PHE A 554 37.17 -10.11 21.99
CA PHE A 554 35.72 -10.01 22.08
C PHE A 554 35.29 -9.34 23.39
N TYR A 555 34.04 -8.89 23.48
CA TYR A 555 33.51 -8.23 24.68
C TYR A 555 33.00 -9.21 25.75
N THR A 556 33.24 -10.49 25.58
CA THR A 556 33.02 -11.51 26.60
C THR A 556 33.97 -11.34 27.79
N PRO A 557 33.64 -11.87 28.97
CA PRO A 557 34.55 -11.83 30.13
C PRO A 557 35.94 -12.43 29.85
N SER A 558 36.02 -13.49 29.04
CA SER A 558 37.29 -14.16 28.67
C SER A 558 38.02 -13.49 27.51
N LYS A 559 37.42 -12.46 26.88
CA LYS A 559 37.87 -11.82 25.64
C LYS A 559 37.93 -12.77 24.43
N LYS A 560 37.35 -13.96 24.53
CA LYS A 560 37.22 -14.96 23.47
C LYS A 560 35.77 -15.07 23.00
N ALA A 561 35.55 -15.35 21.71
CA ALA A 561 34.21 -15.63 21.20
C ALA A 561 33.72 -17.00 21.67
N ILE A 562 32.42 -17.16 21.84
CA ILE A 562 31.84 -18.38 22.43
C ILE A 562 31.09 -19.17 21.37
N PHE A 563 31.51 -20.41 21.14
CA PHE A 563 30.68 -21.39 20.46
C PHE A 563 29.49 -21.74 21.34
N ASN A 564 28.29 -21.48 20.83
CA ASN A 564 27.05 -21.67 21.59
C ASN A 564 26.31 -22.89 21.07
N VAL A 565 26.01 -23.85 21.95
CA VAL A 565 25.18 -25.01 21.62
C VAL A 565 23.70 -24.59 21.74
N PRO A 566 22.89 -24.71 20.67
CA PRO A 566 21.46 -24.43 20.72
C PRO A 566 20.76 -25.36 21.71
N GLN A 567 19.77 -24.85 22.45
CA GLN A 567 18.98 -25.67 23.37
C GLN A 567 18.01 -26.59 22.62
N SER A 568 17.44 -26.09 21.53
CA SER A 568 16.52 -26.83 20.68
C SER A 568 17.09 -26.97 19.26
N ILE A 569 17.15 -28.20 18.77
CA ILE A 569 17.57 -28.51 17.40
C ILE A 569 16.38 -28.50 16.43
N VAL A 570 15.19 -28.81 16.94
CA VAL A 570 13.93 -28.84 16.19
C VAL A 570 13.03 -27.70 16.64
N ASN A 571 12.22 -27.17 15.71
CA ASN A 571 11.24 -26.14 16.06
C ASN A 571 10.24 -26.67 17.10
N THR A 572 9.89 -25.82 18.06
CA THR A 572 8.98 -26.12 19.18
C THR A 572 7.53 -25.72 18.91
N SER A 573 7.28 -25.03 17.80
CA SER A 573 5.93 -24.71 17.34
C SER A 573 5.12 -25.97 16.96
N VAL A 574 3.79 -25.84 17.02
CA VAL A 574 2.85 -26.91 16.66
C VAL A 574 3.11 -27.36 15.22
N MET A 575 3.40 -28.64 15.03
CA MET A 575 3.68 -29.22 13.71
C MET A 575 2.39 -29.40 12.89
N PRO A 576 2.48 -29.41 11.55
CA PRO A 576 1.33 -29.70 10.69
C PRO A 576 0.69 -31.06 11.00
N ASP A 577 -0.64 -31.10 10.94
CA ASP A 577 -1.47 -32.30 11.13
C ASP A 577 -2.55 -32.40 10.03
N GLU A 578 -3.46 -33.36 10.13
CA GLU A 578 -4.53 -33.51 9.13
C GLU A 578 -5.49 -32.31 9.07
N ALA A 579 -5.69 -31.60 10.18
CA ALA A 579 -6.60 -30.45 10.25
C ALA A 579 -5.94 -29.15 9.72
N PHE A 580 -4.64 -29.00 9.92
CA PHE A 580 -3.83 -27.86 9.48
C PHE A 580 -2.53 -28.35 8.79
N PRO A 581 -2.63 -28.88 7.56
CA PRO A 581 -1.54 -29.61 6.91
C PRO A 581 -0.44 -28.72 6.31
N LEU A 582 -0.62 -27.40 6.27
CA LEU A 582 0.30 -26.46 5.61
C LEU A 582 0.95 -25.53 6.63
N ILE A 583 2.18 -25.09 6.33
CA ILE A 583 2.88 -24.05 7.10
C ILE A 583 2.70 -22.70 6.39
N LEU A 584 2.07 -21.75 7.06
CA LEU A 584 2.05 -20.35 6.65
C LEU A 584 3.34 -19.65 7.07
N THR A 585 3.97 -19.02 6.09
CA THR A 585 5.00 -18.00 6.27
C THR A 585 4.42 -16.64 5.87
N ASN A 586 4.78 -15.57 6.58
CA ASN A 586 4.42 -14.21 6.17
C ASN A 586 5.65 -13.36 5.86
N GLY A 587 5.48 -12.23 5.17
CA GLY A 587 6.60 -11.36 4.84
C GLY A 587 6.21 -10.04 4.18
N ARG A 588 7.11 -9.54 3.31
CA ARG A 588 7.03 -8.22 2.69
C ARG A 588 6.95 -8.31 1.16
N ILE A 589 6.37 -7.28 0.54
CA ILE A 589 6.47 -7.01 -0.90
C ILE A 589 7.43 -5.83 -1.15
N ARG A 590 7.95 -5.75 -2.37
CA ARG A 590 9.01 -4.81 -2.79
C ARG A 590 8.69 -3.33 -2.50
N ASP A 591 7.52 -2.88 -2.92
CA ASP A 591 7.21 -1.44 -3.02
C ASP A 591 6.44 -0.88 -1.81
N GLN A 592 6.08 -1.73 -0.85
CA GLN A 592 5.30 -1.32 0.32
C GLN A 592 6.13 -1.41 1.60
N TRP A 593 6.00 -0.38 2.44
CA TRP A 593 6.64 -0.31 3.73
C TRP A 593 5.65 -0.65 4.85
N HIS A 594 6.04 -1.59 5.70
CA HIS A 594 5.35 -1.95 6.93
C HIS A 594 3.83 -2.12 6.77
N THR A 595 3.00 -1.20 7.27
CA THR A 595 1.53 -1.25 7.28
C THR A 595 0.90 -0.24 6.32
N MET A 596 1.66 0.21 5.31
CA MET A 596 1.22 1.13 4.24
C MET A 596 0.72 2.52 4.69
N THR A 597 0.87 2.92 5.96
CA THR A 597 0.48 4.28 6.42
C THR A 597 1.28 5.40 5.74
N LYS A 598 2.48 5.08 5.22
CA LYS A 598 3.34 5.98 4.42
C LYS A 598 3.26 5.63 2.93
N THR A 599 3.74 4.45 2.54
CA THR A 599 3.85 4.07 1.11
C THR A 599 2.52 3.83 0.42
N GLY A 600 1.41 3.62 1.15
CA GLY A 600 0.07 3.47 0.56
C GLY A 600 -0.50 4.77 -0.01
N LYS A 601 0.10 5.92 0.33
CA LYS A 601 -0.21 7.23 -0.25
C LYS A 601 0.26 7.34 -1.70
N VAL A 602 1.43 6.77 -2.00
CA VAL A 602 2.05 6.85 -3.33
C VAL A 602 1.40 5.84 -4.26
N SER A 603 0.71 6.32 -5.30
CA SER A 603 -0.05 5.48 -6.23
C SER A 603 0.85 4.50 -6.97
N ARG A 604 1.99 4.98 -7.45
CA ARG A 604 2.97 4.17 -8.20
C ARG A 604 3.53 2.99 -7.40
N LEU A 605 3.57 3.08 -6.07
CA LEU A 605 4.03 1.98 -5.20
C LEU A 605 2.96 0.89 -4.99
N LYS A 606 1.70 1.16 -5.32
CA LYS A 606 0.58 0.19 -5.21
C LYS A 606 0.41 -0.69 -6.45
N THR A 607 1.00 -0.31 -7.59
CA THR A 607 0.72 -0.95 -8.88
C THR A 607 1.30 -2.37 -9.02
N HIS A 608 2.39 -2.70 -8.31
CA HIS A 608 3.01 -4.02 -8.41
C HIS A 608 2.20 -5.12 -7.70
N TYR A 609 1.63 -4.83 -6.53
CA TYR A 609 0.74 -5.72 -5.76
C TYR A 609 -0.41 -4.87 -5.17
N PRO A 610 -1.54 -4.72 -5.90
CA PRO A 610 -2.63 -3.86 -5.47
C PRO A 610 -3.48 -4.46 -4.34
N ILE A 611 -3.49 -5.80 -4.22
CA ILE A 611 -4.28 -6.56 -3.24
C ILE A 611 -3.43 -7.67 -2.59
N PRO A 612 -3.77 -8.15 -1.39
CA PRO A 612 -3.12 -9.31 -0.80
C PRO A 612 -3.47 -10.59 -1.57
N VAL A 613 -2.48 -11.44 -1.81
CA VAL A 613 -2.64 -12.73 -2.50
C VAL A 613 -1.90 -13.84 -1.76
N LEU A 614 -2.52 -15.02 -1.66
CA LEU A 614 -1.93 -16.22 -1.07
C LEU A 614 -1.11 -16.96 -2.12
N GLU A 615 0.22 -16.99 -1.96
CA GLU A 615 1.07 -17.85 -2.78
C GLU A 615 0.95 -19.31 -2.31
N ILE A 616 0.56 -20.21 -3.21
CA ILE A 616 0.37 -21.65 -2.94
C ILE A 616 1.04 -22.49 -4.02
N ASN A 617 1.71 -23.57 -3.61
CA ASN A 617 2.38 -24.51 -4.52
C ASN A 617 1.36 -25.23 -5.43
N PRO A 618 1.68 -25.55 -6.70
CA PRO A 618 0.74 -26.21 -7.61
C PRO A 618 0.24 -27.57 -7.10
N VAL A 619 1.08 -28.33 -6.39
CA VAL A 619 0.69 -29.62 -5.83
C VAL A 619 -0.33 -29.44 -4.70
N ASP A 620 -0.09 -28.49 -3.80
CA ASP A 620 -1.01 -28.23 -2.68
C ASP A 620 -2.31 -27.58 -3.18
N ALA A 621 -2.24 -26.73 -4.19
CA ALA A 621 -3.41 -26.17 -4.85
C ALA A 621 -4.27 -27.27 -5.49
N PHE A 622 -3.64 -28.22 -6.20
CA PHE A 622 -4.32 -29.39 -6.77
C PHE A 622 -5.00 -30.25 -5.69
N ILE A 623 -4.29 -30.59 -4.61
CA ILE A 623 -4.83 -31.36 -3.48
C ILE A 623 -6.07 -30.65 -2.87
N ASN A 624 -6.00 -29.33 -2.72
CA ASN A 624 -7.08 -28.53 -2.14
C ASN A 624 -8.14 -28.07 -3.16
N LYS A 625 -8.04 -28.49 -4.43
CA LYS A 625 -8.96 -28.12 -5.53
C LYS A 625 -9.06 -26.61 -5.75
N ILE A 626 -7.93 -25.91 -5.67
CA ILE A 626 -7.78 -24.47 -5.83
C ILE A 626 -7.15 -24.18 -7.20
N LYS A 627 -7.73 -23.25 -7.94
CA LYS A 627 -7.18 -22.69 -9.17
C LYS A 627 -6.58 -21.30 -8.90
N ASP A 628 -5.74 -20.84 -9.82
CA ASP A 628 -5.24 -19.47 -9.79
C ASP A 628 -6.41 -18.47 -9.84
N GLY A 629 -6.36 -17.43 -9.01
CA GLY A 629 -7.39 -16.41 -8.89
C GLY A 629 -8.61 -16.80 -8.05
N ASP A 630 -8.75 -18.07 -7.63
CA ASP A 630 -9.84 -18.50 -6.74
C ASP A 630 -9.79 -17.74 -5.42
N ILE A 631 -10.97 -17.38 -4.89
CA ILE A 631 -11.09 -16.83 -3.54
C ILE A 631 -10.93 -17.98 -2.54
N THR A 632 -10.00 -17.84 -1.61
CA THR A 632 -9.66 -18.88 -0.62
C THR A 632 -9.92 -18.40 0.80
N GLU A 633 -10.33 -19.33 1.68
CA GLU A 633 -10.27 -19.14 3.12
C GLU A 633 -9.07 -19.88 3.68
N ILE A 634 -8.23 -19.15 4.39
CA ILE A 634 -7.10 -19.66 5.15
C ILE A 634 -7.50 -19.66 6.61
N LYS A 635 -7.41 -20.81 7.28
CA LYS A 635 -7.83 -20.99 8.67
C LYS A 635 -6.66 -21.45 9.52
N SER A 636 -6.53 -20.87 10.70
CA SER A 636 -5.66 -21.36 11.77
C SER A 636 -6.49 -21.51 13.05
N LYS A 637 -5.84 -21.91 14.15
CA LYS A 637 -6.48 -21.91 15.47
C LYS A 637 -6.90 -20.52 15.97
N ASN A 638 -6.31 -19.45 15.43
CA ASN A 638 -6.50 -18.07 15.91
C ASN A 638 -7.47 -17.24 15.08
N GLY A 639 -7.77 -17.65 13.85
CA GLY A 639 -8.67 -16.89 12.99
C GLY A 639 -8.76 -17.41 11.57
N VAL A 640 -9.38 -16.57 10.74
CA VAL A 640 -9.60 -16.80 9.32
C VAL A 640 -9.19 -15.57 8.53
N VAL A 641 -8.67 -15.79 7.33
CA VAL A 641 -8.31 -14.78 6.34
C VAL A 641 -8.88 -15.22 5.00
N ARG A 642 -9.29 -14.26 4.17
CA ARG A 642 -9.89 -14.51 2.87
C ARG A 642 -9.24 -13.64 1.81
N VAL A 643 -8.52 -14.28 0.89
CA VAL A 643 -7.80 -13.62 -0.20
C VAL A 643 -7.80 -14.51 -1.45
N ARG A 644 -7.41 -13.96 -2.59
CA ARG A 644 -7.22 -14.75 -3.81
C ARG A 644 -5.96 -15.60 -3.74
N ALA A 645 -6.03 -16.80 -4.30
CA ALA A 645 -4.88 -17.67 -4.51
C ALA A 645 -4.06 -17.21 -5.72
N LYS A 646 -2.74 -17.27 -5.58
CA LYS A 646 -1.75 -17.20 -6.65
C LYS A 646 -1.01 -18.53 -6.68
N VAL A 647 -1.29 -19.36 -7.68
CA VAL A 647 -0.65 -20.67 -7.83
C VAL A 647 0.74 -20.49 -8.44
N THR A 648 1.78 -20.89 -7.72
CA THR A 648 3.18 -20.68 -8.15
C THR A 648 4.11 -21.76 -7.62
N ASP A 649 5.04 -22.22 -8.45
CA ASP A 649 6.11 -23.16 -8.10
C ASP A 649 7.27 -22.54 -7.31
N SER A 650 7.27 -21.21 -7.14
CA SER A 650 8.28 -20.48 -6.36
C SER A 650 8.20 -20.76 -4.85
N ILE A 651 7.08 -21.25 -4.34
CA ILE A 651 6.91 -21.65 -2.93
C ILE A 651 7.02 -23.17 -2.78
N ARG A 652 7.73 -23.62 -1.74
CA ARG A 652 7.89 -25.04 -1.43
C ARG A 652 6.54 -25.72 -1.17
N LYS A 653 6.38 -26.97 -1.63
CA LYS A 653 5.26 -27.84 -1.24
C LYS A 653 5.15 -27.97 0.28
N GLY A 654 3.93 -27.90 0.81
CA GLY A 654 3.61 -27.90 2.23
C GLY A 654 3.71 -26.52 2.89
N VAL A 655 4.06 -25.48 2.13
CA VAL A 655 4.25 -24.11 2.63
C VAL A 655 3.41 -23.15 1.79
N VAL A 656 2.80 -22.16 2.46
CA VAL A 656 2.08 -21.06 1.82
C VAL A 656 2.62 -19.71 2.29
N PHE A 657 2.44 -18.67 1.48
CA PHE A 657 2.91 -17.33 1.82
C PHE A 657 1.85 -16.26 1.65
N LEU A 658 1.75 -15.37 2.65
CA LEU A 658 0.87 -14.20 2.61
C LEU A 658 1.58 -12.94 3.17
N PRO A 659 1.63 -11.82 2.42
CA PRO A 659 2.23 -10.58 2.91
C PRO A 659 1.41 -9.90 4.01
N MET A 660 2.07 -9.18 4.93
CA MET A 660 1.41 -8.61 6.13
C MET A 660 0.98 -7.14 6.04
N HIS A 661 0.98 -6.54 4.84
CA HIS A 661 0.88 -5.10 4.72
C HIS A 661 -0.53 -4.51 4.94
N TRP A 662 -1.58 -5.31 4.72
CA TRP A 662 -2.96 -4.85 4.74
C TRP A 662 -3.56 -4.95 6.15
N GLY A 663 -4.16 -3.85 6.61
CA GLY A 663 -4.94 -3.74 7.85
C GLY A 663 -6.44 -4.02 7.64
N LYS A 664 -7.31 -3.45 8.48
CA LYS A 664 -8.76 -3.49 8.25
C LYS A 664 -9.13 -2.66 7.04
N GLN A 665 -10.10 -3.15 6.27
CA GLN A 665 -10.76 -2.38 5.22
C GLN A 665 -12.20 -2.15 5.64
N LEU A 666 -12.53 -0.90 6.02
CA LEU A 666 -13.75 -0.58 6.75
C LEU A 666 -13.84 -1.46 8.02
N GLU A 667 -14.94 -2.16 8.23
CA GLU A 667 -15.14 -3.08 9.36
C GLU A 667 -14.68 -4.52 9.05
N ASN A 668 -14.14 -4.79 7.87
CA ASN A 668 -13.71 -6.13 7.47
C ASN A 668 -12.22 -6.33 7.71
N ASP A 669 -11.88 -7.49 8.28
CA ASP A 669 -10.54 -7.81 8.69
C ASP A 669 -9.94 -9.06 8.05
N LEU A 670 -10.66 -9.73 7.14
CA LEU A 670 -10.20 -10.99 6.56
C LEU A 670 -8.99 -10.82 5.62
N ASN A 671 -8.50 -9.60 5.38
CA ASN A 671 -7.26 -9.32 4.64
C ASN A 671 -6.01 -9.27 5.54
N ARG A 672 -6.16 -9.37 6.87
CA ARG A 672 -5.06 -9.27 7.83
C ARG A 672 -4.43 -10.63 8.12
N VAL A 673 -3.27 -10.92 7.52
CA VAL A 673 -2.54 -12.19 7.75
C VAL A 673 -2.30 -12.49 9.24
N ASN A 674 -2.06 -11.47 10.06
CA ASN A 674 -1.76 -11.63 11.47
C ASN A 674 -2.99 -12.01 12.33
N ASN A 675 -4.19 -12.12 11.72
CA ASN A 675 -5.30 -12.85 12.33
C ASN A 675 -5.00 -14.34 12.47
N LEU A 676 -4.14 -14.90 11.61
CA LEU A 676 -3.82 -16.33 11.59
C LEU A 676 -2.67 -16.70 12.53
N THR A 677 -1.74 -15.77 12.76
CA THR A 677 -0.42 -16.08 13.31
C THR A 677 -0.47 -16.56 14.74
N ASN A 678 0.42 -17.50 15.08
CA ASN A 678 0.55 -18.01 16.44
C ASN A 678 1.10 -16.95 17.41
N THR A 679 0.99 -17.21 18.72
CA THR A 679 1.54 -16.35 19.78
C THR A 679 2.72 -16.98 20.50
N VAL A 680 3.34 -18.02 19.93
CA VAL A 680 4.52 -18.67 20.50
C VAL A 680 5.71 -17.74 20.32
N VAL A 681 6.52 -17.61 21.37
CA VAL A 681 7.70 -16.75 21.37
C VAL A 681 8.95 -17.56 21.70
N ASP A 682 10.10 -17.12 21.20
CA ASP A 682 11.40 -17.64 21.62
C ASP A 682 11.59 -17.46 23.14
N PRO A 683 12.06 -18.49 23.87
CA PRO A 683 12.13 -18.43 25.32
C PRO A 683 13.10 -17.35 25.85
N PHE A 684 14.12 -16.99 25.07
CA PHE A 684 15.15 -16.02 25.47
C PHE A 684 14.87 -14.61 24.95
N SER A 685 14.68 -14.48 23.64
CA SER A 685 14.51 -13.20 22.98
C SER A 685 13.07 -12.69 23.06
N LYS A 686 12.11 -13.56 23.41
CA LYS A 686 10.67 -13.27 23.42
C LYS A 686 10.14 -12.78 22.07
N GLU A 687 10.85 -13.10 20.99
CA GLU A 687 10.42 -12.78 19.63
C GLU A 687 9.39 -13.81 19.13
N PRO A 688 8.25 -13.40 18.54
CA PRO A 688 7.19 -14.32 18.11
C PRO A 688 7.48 -15.09 16.81
N ASP A 689 6.89 -16.27 16.70
CA ASP A 689 7.05 -17.19 15.56
C ASP A 689 6.12 -16.87 14.36
N PHE A 690 6.36 -15.74 13.71
CA PHE A 690 5.61 -15.34 12.52
C PHE A 690 5.87 -16.21 11.28
N LYS A 691 6.97 -16.97 11.26
CA LYS A 691 7.39 -17.75 10.09
C LYS A 691 6.94 -19.21 10.16
N PHE A 692 6.20 -19.59 11.19
CA PHE A 692 5.70 -20.95 11.32
C PHE A 692 4.30 -20.97 11.95
N THR A 693 3.25 -20.85 11.15
CA THR A 693 1.86 -21.04 11.62
C THR A 693 1.20 -22.17 10.84
N THR A 694 0.62 -23.15 11.53
CA THR A 694 -0.12 -24.22 10.84
C THR A 694 -1.48 -23.72 10.38
N VAL A 695 -1.79 -23.97 9.11
CA VAL A 695 -3.02 -23.53 8.46
C VAL A 695 -3.63 -24.62 7.58
N SER A 696 -4.93 -24.50 7.34
CA SER A 696 -5.61 -25.13 6.21
C SER A 696 -6.04 -24.07 5.21
N VAL A 697 -6.05 -24.45 3.94
CA VAL A 697 -6.47 -23.58 2.84
C VAL A 697 -7.58 -24.28 2.09
N SER A 698 -8.69 -23.59 1.89
CA SER A 698 -9.84 -24.13 1.15
C SER A 698 -10.41 -23.07 0.23
N LYS A 699 -11.03 -23.48 -0.88
CA LYS A 699 -11.82 -22.57 -1.71
C LYS A 699 -12.97 -22.00 -0.88
N TYR A 700 -13.12 -20.69 -0.88
CA TYR A 700 -14.25 -20.04 -0.22
C TYR A 700 -15.55 -20.52 -0.86
N LYS A 701 -16.50 -20.92 -0.02
CA LYS A 701 -17.86 -21.28 -0.43
C LYS A 701 -18.81 -20.23 0.10
N LYS A 702 -19.23 -19.35 -0.80
CA LYS A 702 -20.28 -18.39 -0.52
C LYS A 702 -21.61 -19.12 -0.22
N PRO A 703 -22.39 -18.68 0.79
CA PRO A 703 -23.76 -19.12 0.97
C PRO A 703 -24.62 -18.84 -0.26
N LEU A 704 -25.62 -19.70 -0.51
CA LEU A 704 -26.65 -19.42 -1.51
C LEU A 704 -27.46 -18.22 -1.05
N GLU A 705 -27.55 -17.23 -1.92
CA GLU A 705 -28.29 -15.99 -1.64
C GLU A 705 -29.25 -15.68 -2.78
N LYS A 706 -30.35 -15.01 -2.43
CA LYS A 706 -31.29 -14.41 -3.36
C LYS A 706 -30.95 -12.94 -3.57
N ILE A 707 -30.58 -12.59 -4.80
CA ILE A 707 -30.18 -11.24 -5.19
C ILE A 707 -31.30 -10.60 -5.99
N ILE A 708 -31.79 -9.46 -5.54
CA ILE A 708 -32.71 -8.62 -6.30
C ILE A 708 -31.94 -7.47 -6.93
N VAL A 709 -32.06 -7.31 -8.25
CA VAL A 709 -31.51 -6.19 -9.01
C VAL A 709 -32.66 -5.32 -9.50
N VAL A 710 -32.69 -4.06 -9.08
CA VAL A 710 -33.72 -3.10 -9.46
C VAL A 710 -33.16 -2.21 -10.57
N GLY A 711 -33.57 -2.48 -11.81
CA GLY A 711 -33.10 -1.84 -13.04
C GLY A 711 -32.46 -2.84 -14.00
N ALA A 712 -32.50 -2.52 -15.30
CA ALA A 712 -31.95 -3.37 -16.37
C ALA A 712 -31.03 -2.61 -17.34
N GLY A 713 -30.38 -1.55 -16.84
CA GLY A 713 -29.40 -0.75 -17.57
C GLY A 713 -28.01 -1.38 -17.65
N ALA A 714 -27.02 -0.59 -18.09
CA ALA A 714 -25.64 -1.06 -18.26
C ALA A 714 -25.00 -1.60 -16.97
N ALA A 715 -25.22 -0.93 -15.83
CA ALA A 715 -24.69 -1.36 -14.53
C ALA A 715 -25.24 -2.73 -14.12
N ALA A 716 -26.56 -2.91 -14.20
CA ALA A 716 -27.24 -4.17 -13.87
C ALA A 716 -26.77 -5.32 -14.77
N PHE A 717 -26.72 -5.09 -16.08
CA PHE A 717 -26.24 -6.08 -17.05
C PHE A 717 -24.83 -6.56 -16.72
N ARG A 718 -23.93 -5.61 -16.46
CA ARG A 718 -22.52 -5.89 -16.20
C ARG A 718 -22.30 -6.56 -14.86
N PHE A 719 -23.11 -6.20 -13.85
CA PHE A 719 -23.08 -6.90 -12.57
C PHE A 719 -23.45 -8.37 -12.78
N ILE A 720 -24.57 -8.65 -13.47
CA ILE A 720 -25.03 -10.02 -13.72
C ILE A 720 -23.99 -10.82 -14.50
N GLN A 721 -23.41 -10.24 -15.56
CA GLN A 721 -22.37 -10.89 -16.35
C GLN A 721 -21.16 -11.27 -15.49
N ASN A 722 -20.55 -10.29 -14.82
CA ASN A 722 -19.36 -10.49 -13.99
C ASN A 722 -19.64 -11.43 -12.80
N TYR A 723 -20.86 -11.37 -12.25
CA TYR A 723 -21.25 -12.24 -11.15
C TYR A 723 -21.42 -13.70 -11.60
N ARG A 724 -22.01 -13.93 -12.78
CA ARG A 724 -22.19 -15.29 -13.34
C ARG A 724 -20.90 -15.95 -13.79
N GLU A 725 -19.83 -15.20 -14.02
CA GLU A 725 -18.48 -15.78 -14.22
C GLU A 725 -17.95 -16.51 -12.97
N ASN A 726 -18.43 -16.12 -11.78
CA ASN A 726 -17.94 -16.64 -10.50
C ASN A 726 -18.99 -17.44 -9.70
N ASN A 727 -20.29 -17.23 -9.98
CA ASN A 727 -21.40 -17.89 -9.28
C ASN A 727 -22.56 -18.25 -10.23
N GLU A 728 -22.82 -19.54 -10.38
CA GLU A 728 -23.90 -20.07 -11.23
C GLU A 728 -25.16 -20.47 -10.45
N LYS A 729 -25.16 -20.39 -9.12
CA LYS A 729 -26.17 -21.04 -8.25
C LYS A 729 -27.15 -20.08 -7.58
N ASP A 730 -26.75 -18.85 -7.32
CA ASP A 730 -27.62 -17.87 -6.64
C ASP A 730 -28.82 -17.51 -7.48
N GLU A 731 -29.95 -17.24 -6.82
CA GLU A 731 -31.16 -16.78 -7.47
C GLU A 731 -31.04 -15.28 -7.76
N ILE A 732 -31.22 -14.86 -9.01
CA ILE A 732 -31.17 -13.45 -9.40
C ILE A 732 -32.51 -13.04 -10.00
N LEU A 733 -33.18 -12.08 -9.36
CA LEU A 733 -34.41 -11.46 -9.85
C LEU A 733 -34.07 -10.07 -10.37
N VAL A 734 -34.51 -9.76 -11.59
CA VAL A 734 -34.27 -8.46 -12.22
C VAL A 734 -35.60 -7.77 -12.47
N PHE A 735 -35.84 -6.64 -11.82
CA PHE A 735 -37.04 -5.84 -11.99
C PHE A 735 -36.72 -4.63 -12.87
N SER A 736 -37.52 -4.41 -13.92
CA SER A 736 -37.33 -3.30 -14.84
C SER A 736 -38.64 -2.58 -15.06
N LYS A 737 -38.62 -1.25 -14.95
CA LYS A 737 -39.74 -0.40 -15.37
C LYS A 737 -39.96 -0.44 -16.89
N GLU A 738 -38.90 -0.68 -17.67
CA GLU A 738 -38.96 -0.74 -19.13
C GLU A 738 -39.26 -2.18 -19.61
N PRO A 739 -40.02 -2.36 -20.70
CA PRO A 739 -40.27 -3.68 -21.29
C PRO A 739 -39.03 -4.32 -21.91
N ASN A 740 -38.12 -3.49 -22.43
CA ASN A 740 -36.90 -3.92 -23.11
C ASN A 740 -35.71 -3.91 -22.15
N LEU A 741 -35.07 -5.07 -21.99
CA LEU A 741 -33.94 -5.24 -21.09
C LEU A 741 -32.60 -5.17 -21.84
N PHE A 742 -31.55 -4.69 -21.16
CA PHE A 742 -30.15 -4.85 -21.56
C PHE A 742 -29.80 -4.36 -22.97
N TYR A 743 -30.11 -3.10 -23.28
CA TYR A 743 -29.72 -2.45 -24.53
C TYR A 743 -28.80 -1.25 -24.30
N ASN A 744 -28.04 -0.86 -25.32
CA ASN A 744 -27.15 0.30 -25.28
C ASN A 744 -27.91 1.58 -25.65
N ARG A 745 -28.43 2.27 -24.63
CA ARG A 745 -29.17 3.54 -24.82
C ARG A 745 -28.33 4.69 -25.40
N VAL A 746 -27.00 4.61 -25.37
CA VAL A 746 -26.12 5.62 -25.98
C VAL A 746 -26.21 5.59 -27.51
N LEU A 747 -26.70 4.49 -28.09
CA LEU A 747 -26.85 4.32 -29.54
C LEU A 747 -28.28 4.63 -30.04
N LEU A 748 -29.12 5.25 -29.19
CA LEU A 748 -30.48 5.65 -29.59
C LEU A 748 -30.49 6.71 -30.71
N PRO A 749 -29.55 7.68 -30.78
CA PRO A 749 -29.47 8.60 -31.93
C PRO A 749 -29.34 7.88 -33.28
N GLU A 750 -28.41 6.92 -33.37
CA GLU A 750 -28.17 6.13 -34.58
C GLU A 750 -29.33 5.15 -34.89
N TYR A 751 -30.09 4.74 -33.87
CA TYR A 751 -31.31 3.96 -34.04
C TYR A 751 -32.45 4.78 -34.65
N VAL A 752 -32.63 6.03 -34.21
CA VAL A 752 -33.64 6.95 -34.76
C VAL A 752 -33.38 7.23 -36.24
N THR A 753 -32.12 7.27 -36.65
CA THR A 753 -31.74 7.48 -38.06
C THR A 753 -31.61 6.19 -38.85
N GLU A 754 -31.93 5.04 -38.26
CA GLU A 754 -31.83 3.72 -38.92
C GLU A 754 -30.43 3.34 -39.40
N GLU A 755 -29.38 3.99 -38.90
CA GLU A 755 -28.00 3.56 -39.11
C GLU A 755 -27.72 2.25 -38.37
N LEU A 756 -28.40 2.06 -37.23
CA LEU A 756 -28.41 0.83 -36.46
C LEU A 756 -29.84 0.30 -36.30
N THR A 757 -30.01 -1.01 -36.46
CA THR A 757 -31.26 -1.71 -36.13
C THR A 757 -31.40 -1.89 -34.62
N TRP A 758 -32.62 -2.16 -34.14
CA TRP A 758 -32.86 -2.43 -32.73
C TRP A 758 -32.03 -3.61 -32.21
N GLU A 759 -31.85 -4.64 -33.03
CA GLU A 759 -31.04 -5.83 -32.69
C GLU A 759 -29.57 -5.48 -32.45
N GLN A 760 -29.03 -4.47 -33.14
CA GLN A 760 -27.66 -3.99 -32.95
C GLN A 760 -27.47 -3.19 -31.66
N LEU A 761 -28.57 -2.70 -31.06
CA LEU A 761 -28.56 -2.02 -29.77
C LEU A 761 -28.57 -2.99 -28.58
N LEU A 762 -29.03 -4.23 -28.78
CA LEU A 762 -29.08 -5.23 -27.72
C LEU A 762 -27.68 -5.62 -27.26
N LYS A 763 -27.42 -5.56 -25.94
CA LYS A 763 -26.11 -5.96 -25.37
C LYS A 763 -25.93 -7.48 -25.31
N ILE A 764 -27.01 -8.23 -25.44
CA ILE A 764 -26.99 -9.69 -25.32
C ILE A 764 -28.08 -10.30 -26.20
N LYS A 765 -27.76 -11.42 -26.86
CA LYS A 765 -28.75 -12.18 -27.62
C LYS A 765 -29.61 -13.02 -26.68
N LYS A 766 -30.85 -13.31 -27.08
CA LYS A 766 -31.82 -14.08 -26.27
C LYS A 766 -31.27 -15.44 -25.79
N VAL A 767 -30.50 -16.14 -26.63
CA VAL A 767 -29.87 -17.43 -26.28
C VAL A 767 -28.83 -17.28 -25.17
N GLU A 768 -28.04 -16.21 -25.20
CA GLU A 768 -27.02 -15.93 -24.20
C GLU A 768 -27.63 -15.41 -22.89
N LEU A 769 -28.72 -14.65 -22.98
CA LEU A 769 -29.48 -14.19 -21.82
C LEU A 769 -30.02 -15.37 -21.00
N ASN A 770 -30.51 -16.42 -21.66
CA ASN A 770 -30.95 -17.63 -20.97
C ASN A 770 -29.81 -18.34 -20.22
N LYS A 771 -28.56 -18.22 -20.68
CA LYS A 771 -27.39 -18.79 -19.98
C LYS A 771 -27.07 -18.07 -18.67
N LEU A 772 -27.50 -16.81 -18.51
CA LEU A 772 -27.31 -16.06 -17.27
C LEU A 772 -28.21 -16.55 -16.12
N ASN A 773 -29.20 -17.41 -16.41
CA ASN A 773 -30.10 -18.02 -15.41
C ASN A 773 -30.67 -16.96 -14.42
N ILE A 774 -31.40 -15.99 -14.96
CA ILE A 774 -32.05 -14.93 -14.20
C ILE A 774 -33.57 -14.99 -14.37
N LYS A 775 -34.31 -14.51 -13.37
CA LYS A 775 -35.76 -14.28 -13.48
C LYS A 775 -36.04 -12.80 -13.69
N ALA A 776 -36.40 -12.41 -14.90
CA ALA A 776 -36.67 -11.02 -15.24
C ALA A 776 -38.16 -10.69 -15.16
N TYR A 777 -38.48 -9.52 -14.61
CA TYR A 777 -39.81 -8.94 -14.51
C TYR A 777 -39.81 -7.60 -15.25
N PRO A 778 -40.02 -7.60 -16.58
CA PRO A 778 -40.22 -6.37 -17.35
C PRO A 778 -41.52 -5.67 -16.92
N GLU A 779 -41.57 -4.36 -17.14
CA GLU A 779 -42.73 -3.49 -16.78
C GLU A 779 -43.15 -3.57 -15.30
N THR A 780 -42.25 -4.04 -14.43
CA THR A 780 -42.49 -4.23 -13.00
C THR A 780 -41.39 -3.51 -12.24
N PHE A 781 -41.76 -2.59 -11.34
CA PHE A 781 -40.80 -1.79 -10.56
C PHE A 781 -41.05 -1.92 -9.07
N ILE A 782 -40.01 -1.72 -8.27
CA ILE A 782 -40.09 -1.79 -6.81
C ILE A 782 -40.64 -0.48 -6.25
N THR A 783 -41.69 -0.58 -5.43
CA THR A 783 -42.36 0.56 -4.79
C THR A 783 -41.92 0.76 -3.34
N LYS A 784 -41.68 -0.34 -2.61
CA LYS A 784 -41.29 -0.29 -1.19
C LYS A 784 -40.15 -1.26 -0.87
N ILE A 785 -39.27 -0.85 0.03
CA ILE A 785 -38.17 -1.64 0.58
C ILE A 785 -38.35 -1.71 2.10
N ASP A 786 -38.63 -2.91 2.61
CA ASP A 786 -38.57 -3.23 4.03
C ASP A 786 -37.17 -3.73 4.36
N GLN A 787 -36.36 -2.82 4.91
CA GLN A 787 -34.96 -3.06 5.22
C GLN A 787 -34.76 -4.07 6.36
N GLU A 788 -35.66 -4.06 7.35
CA GLU A 788 -35.54 -4.87 8.57
C GLU A 788 -35.89 -6.34 8.27
N ASN A 789 -36.97 -6.57 7.52
CA ASN A 789 -37.43 -7.92 7.19
C ASN A 789 -36.85 -8.44 5.86
N LYS A 790 -35.97 -7.67 5.21
CA LYS A 790 -35.36 -7.96 3.89
C LYS A 790 -36.38 -8.33 2.81
N LYS A 791 -37.37 -7.46 2.61
CA LYS A 791 -38.43 -7.62 1.61
C LYS A 791 -38.54 -6.40 0.71
N VAL A 792 -38.94 -6.63 -0.53
CA VAL A 792 -39.39 -5.57 -1.46
C VAL A 792 -40.81 -5.84 -1.91
N ILE A 793 -41.56 -4.77 -2.17
CA ILE A 793 -42.90 -4.83 -2.76
C ILE A 793 -42.82 -4.25 -4.16
N ASP A 794 -43.31 -4.97 -5.15
CA ASP A 794 -43.34 -4.49 -6.53
C ASP A 794 -44.60 -3.67 -6.86
N SER A 795 -44.71 -3.22 -8.11
CA SER A 795 -45.81 -2.40 -8.60
C SER A 795 -47.14 -3.16 -8.72
N ASN A 796 -47.13 -4.49 -8.65
CA ASN A 796 -48.33 -5.33 -8.64
C ASN A 796 -48.80 -5.65 -7.21
N GLY A 797 -48.03 -5.23 -6.20
CA GLY A 797 -48.29 -5.53 -4.80
C GLY A 797 -47.69 -6.85 -4.32
N ASP A 798 -46.94 -7.55 -5.16
CA ASP A 798 -46.29 -8.82 -4.79
C ASP A 798 -45.08 -8.56 -3.90
N VAL A 799 -44.90 -9.43 -2.90
CA VAL A 799 -43.81 -9.33 -1.92
C VAL A 799 -42.70 -10.32 -2.25
N HIS A 800 -41.48 -9.81 -2.39
CA HIS A 800 -40.28 -10.60 -2.69
C HIS A 800 -39.25 -10.46 -1.57
N THR A 801 -38.76 -11.57 -1.03
CA THR A 801 -37.61 -11.56 -0.11
C THR A 801 -36.29 -11.42 -0.86
N PHE A 802 -35.28 -10.85 -0.20
CA PHE A 802 -33.90 -10.80 -0.70
C PHE A 802 -32.88 -11.06 0.40
N ASP A 803 -31.70 -11.54 0.03
CA ASP A 803 -30.52 -11.51 0.88
C ASP A 803 -29.65 -10.29 0.56
N LYS A 804 -29.58 -9.93 -0.72
CA LYS A 804 -28.89 -8.74 -1.24
C LYS A 804 -29.81 -7.97 -2.20
N LEU A 805 -29.86 -6.66 -2.06
CA LEU A 805 -30.64 -5.77 -2.95
C LEU A 805 -29.70 -4.79 -3.66
N ILE A 806 -29.74 -4.76 -4.98
CA ILE A 806 -28.91 -3.89 -5.81
C ILE A 806 -29.80 -2.89 -6.52
N LEU A 807 -29.64 -1.62 -6.20
CA LEU A 807 -30.31 -0.52 -6.86
C LEU A 807 -29.48 -0.06 -8.06
N ALA A 808 -30.03 -0.21 -9.26
CA ALA A 808 -29.42 0.14 -10.54
C ALA A 808 -30.46 0.83 -11.46
N THR A 809 -31.28 1.69 -10.86
CA THR A 809 -32.49 2.31 -11.45
C THR A 809 -32.19 3.35 -12.54
N GLY A 810 -30.91 3.67 -12.77
CA GLY A 810 -30.45 4.61 -13.80
C GLY A 810 -30.98 6.03 -13.59
N SER A 811 -31.10 6.78 -14.68
CA SER A 811 -31.64 8.14 -14.68
C SER A 811 -32.67 8.36 -15.79
N ARG A 812 -33.53 9.35 -15.57
CA ARG A 812 -34.53 9.86 -16.52
C ARG A 812 -34.06 11.18 -17.15
N ALA A 813 -34.67 11.58 -18.26
CA ALA A 813 -34.44 12.90 -18.85
C ALA A 813 -34.88 14.00 -17.86
N PHE A 814 -34.12 15.08 -17.78
CA PHE A 814 -34.55 16.28 -17.05
C PHE A 814 -35.48 17.09 -17.94
N ILE A 815 -36.71 17.30 -17.47
CA ILE A 815 -37.75 18.07 -18.17
C ILE A 815 -38.08 19.30 -17.29
N PRO A 816 -37.96 20.54 -17.80
CA PRO A 816 -38.39 21.72 -17.05
C PRO A 816 -39.88 21.68 -16.77
N LYS A 817 -40.32 22.23 -15.65
CA LYS A 817 -41.73 22.15 -15.20
C LYS A 817 -42.73 22.73 -16.20
N ASP A 818 -42.32 23.74 -16.97
CA ASP A 818 -43.18 24.47 -17.90
C ASP A 818 -43.25 23.82 -19.29
N VAL A 819 -42.51 22.73 -19.51
CA VAL A 819 -42.51 22.01 -20.79
C VAL A 819 -43.63 20.97 -20.81
N GLN A 820 -44.61 21.19 -21.68
CA GLN A 820 -45.70 20.26 -21.96
C GLN A 820 -45.22 19.13 -22.88
N ILE A 821 -44.41 18.21 -22.35
CA ILE A 821 -43.75 17.15 -23.13
C ILE A 821 -44.73 16.16 -23.78
N ASP A 822 -45.96 16.08 -23.29
CA ASP A 822 -46.98 15.15 -23.78
C ASP A 822 -47.71 15.63 -25.04
N LEU A 823 -47.53 16.90 -25.45
CA LEU A 823 -48.12 17.43 -26.68
C LEU A 823 -47.33 16.97 -27.92
N PRO A 824 -47.99 16.83 -29.10
CA PRO A 824 -47.35 16.40 -30.35
C PRO A 824 -46.09 17.21 -30.70
N GLY A 825 -45.14 16.58 -31.39
CA GLY A 825 -43.90 17.21 -31.86
C GLY A 825 -42.84 17.51 -30.79
N ARG A 826 -43.08 17.18 -29.51
CA ARG A 826 -42.16 17.44 -28.39
C ARG A 826 -41.61 16.13 -27.83
N PHE A 827 -40.28 16.00 -27.74
CA PHE A 827 -39.63 14.72 -27.41
C PHE A 827 -38.48 14.87 -26.41
N THR A 828 -38.15 13.76 -25.76
CA THR A 828 -36.88 13.53 -25.09
C THR A 828 -36.14 12.40 -25.81
N MET A 829 -34.92 12.07 -25.37
CA MET A 829 -34.17 10.94 -25.93
C MET A 829 -33.48 10.16 -24.81
N ARG A 830 -34.21 9.30 -24.08
CA ARG A 830 -33.63 8.54 -22.97
C ARG A 830 -33.86 7.04 -23.00
N ASN A 831 -34.99 6.61 -23.52
CA ASN A 831 -35.39 5.21 -23.60
C ASN A 831 -35.90 4.87 -25.01
N LYS A 832 -36.14 3.59 -25.29
CA LYS A 832 -36.64 3.15 -26.61
C LYS A 832 -37.97 3.79 -26.98
N ASN A 833 -38.92 3.92 -26.05
CA ASN A 833 -40.23 4.52 -26.33
C ASN A 833 -40.11 5.99 -26.75
N ASP A 834 -39.17 6.74 -26.19
CA ASP A 834 -38.86 8.09 -26.64
C ASP A 834 -38.34 8.10 -28.09
N ALA A 835 -37.41 7.21 -28.41
CA ALA A 835 -36.84 7.08 -29.75
C ALA A 835 -37.87 6.63 -30.80
N ASP A 836 -38.69 5.63 -30.46
CA ASP A 836 -39.75 5.10 -31.33
C ASP A 836 -40.79 6.20 -31.64
N ARG A 837 -41.24 6.94 -30.61
CA ARG A 837 -42.20 8.04 -30.79
C ARG A 837 -41.63 9.15 -31.67
N PHE A 838 -40.37 9.52 -31.45
CA PHE A 838 -39.72 10.56 -32.25
C PHE A 838 -39.53 10.13 -33.71
N LYS A 839 -39.03 8.91 -33.92
CA LYS A 839 -38.86 8.32 -35.25
C LYS A 839 -40.19 8.26 -36.00
N ALA A 840 -41.22 7.66 -35.39
CA ALA A 840 -42.55 7.54 -35.99
C ALA A 840 -43.16 8.91 -36.32
N TYR A 841 -42.93 9.92 -35.48
CA TYR A 841 -43.41 11.28 -35.74
C TYR A 841 -42.72 11.91 -36.95
N LEU A 842 -41.40 11.79 -37.09
CA LEU A 842 -40.69 12.29 -38.26
C LEU A 842 -41.15 11.60 -39.55
N GLU A 843 -41.41 10.30 -39.51
CA GLU A 843 -41.97 9.55 -40.65
C GLU A 843 -43.40 9.99 -41.00
N GLN A 844 -44.23 10.27 -39.99
CA GLN A 844 -45.62 10.74 -40.17
C GLN A 844 -45.72 12.10 -40.85
N THR A 845 -44.67 12.93 -40.80
CA THR A 845 -44.66 14.22 -41.53
C THR A 845 -44.75 14.03 -43.04
N GLN A 846 -44.38 12.86 -43.58
CA GLN A 846 -44.26 12.56 -45.01
C GLN A 846 -43.35 13.51 -45.81
N LEU A 847 -42.58 14.36 -45.12
CA LEU A 847 -41.63 15.27 -45.73
C LEU A 847 -40.31 14.53 -46.03
N PRO A 848 -39.64 14.82 -47.16
CA PRO A 848 -38.30 14.32 -47.39
C PRO A 848 -37.35 14.91 -46.33
N PRO A 849 -36.31 14.18 -45.89
CA PRO A 849 -35.45 14.60 -44.78
C PRO A 849 -34.88 16.01 -44.89
N GLU A 850 -34.49 16.47 -46.08
CA GLU A 850 -33.97 17.82 -46.34
C GLU A 850 -34.99 18.95 -46.13
N SER A 851 -36.29 18.62 -46.11
CA SER A 851 -37.40 19.54 -45.81
C SER A 851 -37.84 19.47 -44.36
N GLN A 852 -37.32 18.52 -43.57
CA GLN A 852 -37.58 18.43 -42.13
C GLN A 852 -36.64 19.37 -41.36
N HIS A 853 -37.12 19.86 -40.22
CA HIS A 853 -36.38 20.75 -39.35
C HIS A 853 -36.63 20.37 -37.89
N VAL A 854 -35.57 20.05 -37.16
CA VAL A 854 -35.63 19.66 -35.75
C VAL A 854 -34.89 20.69 -34.90
N THR A 855 -35.55 21.17 -33.86
CA THR A 855 -34.94 22.01 -32.83
C THR A 855 -34.50 21.15 -31.65
N ILE A 856 -33.22 21.20 -31.28
CA ILE A 856 -32.67 20.49 -30.13
C ILE A 856 -32.38 21.49 -29.02
N VAL A 857 -33.00 21.31 -27.86
CA VAL A 857 -32.77 22.13 -26.67
C VAL A 857 -31.67 21.46 -25.85
N GLY A 858 -30.50 22.10 -25.78
CA GLY A 858 -29.31 21.59 -25.09
C GLY A 858 -28.22 21.12 -26.06
N GLY A 859 -27.11 21.86 -26.09
CA GLY A 859 -25.87 21.55 -26.81
C GLY A 859 -24.86 20.72 -26.01
N GLY A 860 -25.36 19.77 -25.21
CA GLY A 860 -24.53 18.77 -24.52
C GLY A 860 -24.25 17.54 -25.40
N LEU A 861 -23.60 16.52 -24.85
CA LEU A 861 -23.18 15.31 -25.59
C LEU A 861 -24.33 14.67 -26.38
N LEU A 862 -25.43 14.32 -25.70
CA LEU A 862 -26.61 13.70 -26.34
C LEU A 862 -27.23 14.58 -27.43
N GLY A 863 -27.33 15.90 -27.18
CA GLY A 863 -27.92 16.84 -28.13
C GLY A 863 -27.07 16.98 -29.40
N LEU A 864 -25.74 17.00 -29.25
CA LEU A 864 -24.80 17.05 -30.36
C LEU A 864 -24.70 15.73 -31.13
N GLU A 865 -24.73 14.58 -30.44
CA GLU A 865 -24.76 13.26 -31.09
C GLU A 865 -26.06 13.06 -31.88
N LEU A 866 -27.21 13.47 -31.31
CA LEU A 866 -28.47 13.48 -32.03
C LEU A 866 -28.45 14.45 -33.22
N ALA A 867 -27.86 15.64 -33.06
CA ALA A 867 -27.69 16.57 -34.16
C ALA A 867 -26.83 15.97 -35.28
N ALA A 868 -25.72 15.31 -34.94
CA ALA A 868 -24.83 14.66 -35.90
C ALA A 868 -25.55 13.54 -36.66
N ALA A 869 -26.27 12.66 -35.95
CA ALA A 869 -27.03 11.57 -36.55
C ALA A 869 -28.10 12.12 -37.50
N LEU A 870 -28.93 13.06 -37.06
CA LEU A 870 -29.99 13.65 -37.91
C LEU A 870 -29.40 14.39 -39.13
N LYS A 871 -28.23 15.02 -38.97
CA LYS A 871 -27.57 15.73 -40.07
C LYS A 871 -27.08 14.76 -41.15
N HIS A 872 -26.71 13.54 -40.80
CA HIS A 872 -26.35 12.49 -41.76
C HIS A 872 -27.54 12.10 -42.67
N LYS A 873 -28.77 12.32 -42.22
CA LYS A 873 -30.00 12.23 -43.04
C LYS A 873 -30.35 13.53 -43.77
N ASN A 874 -29.49 14.54 -43.77
CA ASN A 874 -29.73 15.88 -44.34
C ASN A 874 -30.87 16.69 -43.70
N ILE A 875 -31.31 16.34 -42.48
CA ILE A 875 -32.33 17.11 -41.76
C ILE A 875 -31.77 18.49 -41.34
N GLN A 876 -32.60 19.54 -41.39
CA GLN A 876 -32.23 20.87 -40.89
C GLN A 876 -32.25 20.89 -39.36
N ILE A 877 -31.25 21.50 -38.74
CA ILE A 877 -31.07 21.42 -37.28
C ILE A 877 -30.82 22.79 -36.69
N THR A 878 -31.48 23.05 -35.58
CA THR A 878 -31.23 24.21 -34.73
C THR A 878 -30.98 23.76 -33.31
N ILE A 879 -29.88 24.20 -32.69
CA ILE A 879 -29.57 23.96 -31.29
C ILE A 879 -29.86 25.22 -30.50
N ILE A 880 -30.69 25.11 -29.45
CA ILE A 880 -30.90 26.16 -28.45
C ILE A 880 -30.07 25.82 -27.23
N GLN A 881 -29.12 26.68 -26.90
CA GLN A 881 -28.22 26.49 -25.78
C GLN A 881 -28.34 27.66 -24.80
N ARG A 882 -28.66 27.33 -23.54
CA ARG A 882 -28.89 28.33 -22.50
C ARG A 882 -27.61 29.06 -22.09
N SER A 883 -26.46 28.40 -22.14
CA SER A 883 -25.18 29.03 -21.86
C SER A 883 -24.57 29.63 -23.14
N SER A 884 -23.50 30.39 -22.99
CA SER A 884 -22.68 30.92 -24.08
C SER A 884 -21.75 29.88 -24.73
N ARG A 885 -21.87 28.59 -24.35
CA ARG A 885 -20.93 27.51 -24.68
C ARG A 885 -21.64 26.18 -24.97
N LEU A 886 -21.12 25.40 -25.92
CA LEU A 886 -21.48 23.99 -26.08
C LEU A 886 -20.74 23.14 -25.05
N MET A 887 -21.36 22.06 -24.58
CA MET A 887 -20.76 21.11 -23.63
C MET A 887 -20.11 21.80 -22.42
N GLU A 888 -20.77 22.78 -21.82
CA GLU A 888 -20.17 23.68 -20.81
C GLU A 888 -19.70 22.97 -19.52
N ARG A 889 -20.12 21.73 -19.30
CA ARG A 889 -19.68 20.87 -18.19
C ARG A 889 -18.54 19.92 -18.57
N GLN A 890 -18.26 19.74 -19.85
CA GLN A 890 -17.30 18.76 -20.36
C GLN A 890 -16.15 19.41 -21.11
N LEU A 891 -16.24 20.70 -21.47
CA LEU A 891 -15.23 21.41 -22.25
C LEU A 891 -14.92 22.77 -21.64
N ASP A 892 -13.65 23.17 -21.73
CA ASP A 892 -13.21 24.52 -21.38
C ASP A 892 -13.68 25.55 -22.43
N LYS A 893 -13.42 26.84 -22.17
CA LYS A 893 -13.88 27.93 -23.06
C LYS A 893 -13.31 27.82 -24.48
N VAL A 894 -12.05 27.40 -24.64
CA VAL A 894 -11.39 27.37 -25.94
C VAL A 894 -11.88 26.20 -26.78
N SER A 895 -11.86 24.99 -26.25
CA SER A 895 -12.35 23.81 -26.97
C SER A 895 -13.84 23.90 -27.30
N SER A 896 -14.65 24.46 -26.40
CA SER A 896 -16.08 24.71 -26.65
C SER A 896 -16.31 25.69 -27.83
N LYS A 897 -15.50 26.75 -27.92
CA LYS A 897 -15.56 27.70 -29.05
C LYS A 897 -15.17 27.04 -30.37
N LEU A 898 -14.10 26.25 -30.37
CA LEU A 898 -13.67 25.52 -31.57
C LEU A 898 -14.72 24.50 -32.01
N LEU A 899 -15.36 23.80 -31.06
CA LEU A 899 -16.48 22.90 -31.35
C LEU A 899 -17.66 23.67 -31.97
N ALA A 900 -18.01 24.85 -31.43
CA ALA A 900 -19.10 25.66 -31.98
C ALA A 900 -18.84 26.07 -33.44
N LEU A 901 -17.61 26.46 -33.78
CA LEU A 901 -17.22 26.77 -35.16
C LEU A 901 -17.38 25.55 -36.08
N ASP A 902 -16.94 24.37 -35.63
CA ASP A 902 -17.08 23.12 -36.40
C ASP A 902 -18.55 22.76 -36.63
N VAL A 903 -19.39 22.86 -35.60
CA VAL A 903 -20.83 22.59 -35.69
C VAL A 903 -21.53 23.57 -36.64
N GLN A 904 -21.16 24.85 -36.60
CA GLN A 904 -21.73 25.88 -37.49
C GLN A 904 -21.34 25.67 -38.96
N GLU A 905 -20.08 25.31 -39.25
CA GLU A 905 -19.62 25.03 -40.62
C GLU A 905 -20.34 23.84 -41.26
N ARG A 906 -20.84 22.92 -40.44
CA ARG A 906 -21.68 21.79 -40.90
C ARG A 906 -23.14 22.20 -41.15
N GLY A 907 -23.44 23.49 -41.09
CA GLY A 907 -24.77 24.04 -41.34
C GLY A 907 -25.79 23.67 -40.26
N ILE A 908 -25.35 23.56 -39.01
CA ILE A 908 -26.23 23.46 -37.84
C ILE A 908 -26.33 24.86 -37.21
N GLN A 909 -27.55 25.39 -37.10
CA GLN A 909 -27.76 26.70 -36.49
C GLN A 909 -27.67 26.59 -34.96
N ILE A 910 -27.05 27.55 -34.29
CA ILE A 910 -26.91 27.57 -32.83
C ILE A 910 -27.37 28.91 -32.29
N TYR A 911 -28.21 28.88 -31.25
CA TYR A 911 -28.62 30.04 -30.47
C TYR A 911 -28.10 29.90 -29.04
N PHE A 912 -27.00 30.59 -28.76
CA PHE A 912 -26.44 30.70 -27.41
C PHE A 912 -27.19 31.70 -26.55
N ASP A 913 -26.96 31.63 -25.23
CA ASP A 913 -27.53 32.53 -24.22
C ASP A 913 -29.06 32.66 -24.34
N ASN A 914 -29.71 31.58 -24.76
CA ASN A 914 -31.13 31.56 -25.05
C ASN A 914 -31.83 30.33 -24.49
N GLU A 915 -33.09 30.52 -24.16
CA GLU A 915 -33.94 29.48 -23.61
C GLU A 915 -35.28 29.50 -24.35
N VAL A 916 -35.84 28.32 -24.56
CA VAL A 916 -37.20 28.18 -25.06
C VAL A 916 -38.16 28.75 -24.02
N SER A 917 -38.99 29.72 -24.43
CA SER A 917 -40.01 30.33 -23.59
C SER A 917 -41.33 29.57 -23.73
N THR A 918 -41.83 29.42 -24.95
CA THR A 918 -43.11 28.78 -25.25
C THR A 918 -43.05 28.07 -26.60
N VAL A 919 -43.77 26.96 -26.73
CA VAL A 919 -43.89 26.20 -27.98
C VAL A 919 -45.38 26.02 -28.30
N PHE A 920 -45.82 26.56 -29.43
CA PHE A 920 -47.18 26.43 -29.94
C PHE A 920 -47.17 25.71 -31.28
N GLU A 921 -48.24 24.96 -31.56
CA GLU A 921 -48.43 24.32 -32.86
C GLU A 921 -49.17 25.30 -33.78
N ASP A 922 -48.78 25.33 -35.05
CA ASP A 922 -49.50 26.04 -36.10
C ASP A 922 -50.49 25.10 -36.78
N ASP A 923 -51.77 25.35 -36.56
CA ASP A 923 -52.88 24.53 -37.07
C ASP A 923 -52.94 24.49 -38.61
N GLU A 924 -52.35 25.46 -39.31
CA GLU A 924 -52.36 25.52 -40.79
C GLU A 924 -51.16 24.79 -41.43
N THR A 925 -50.00 24.79 -40.78
CA THR A 925 -48.74 24.28 -41.35
C THR A 925 -48.24 22.99 -40.69
N GLY A 926 -48.78 22.62 -39.52
CA GLY A 926 -48.30 21.49 -38.72
C GLY A 926 -46.90 21.70 -38.13
N GLN A 927 -46.36 22.93 -38.19
CA GLN A 927 -45.06 23.28 -37.64
C GLN A 927 -45.18 23.79 -36.20
N LEU A 928 -44.13 23.62 -35.41
CA LEU A 928 -43.99 24.18 -34.08
C LEU A 928 -43.38 25.59 -34.16
N ASN A 929 -44.12 26.57 -33.67
CA ASN A 929 -43.65 27.91 -33.37
C ASN A 929 -42.98 27.95 -32.00
N ILE A 930 -41.65 28.02 -31.99
CA ILE A 930 -40.78 28.03 -30.80
C ILE A 930 -40.34 29.47 -30.54
N SER A 931 -40.93 30.09 -29.52
CA SER A 931 -40.53 31.41 -29.05
C SER A 931 -39.41 31.27 -28.02
N LEU A 932 -38.33 32.01 -28.23
CA LEU A 932 -37.21 32.08 -27.29
C LEU A 932 -37.34 33.30 -26.37
N LYS A 933 -36.74 33.25 -25.17
CA LYS A 933 -36.76 34.37 -24.20
C LYS A 933 -36.12 35.66 -24.74
N SER A 934 -35.27 35.57 -25.77
CA SER A 934 -34.75 36.74 -26.50
C SER A 934 -35.78 37.46 -27.38
N GLY A 935 -36.99 36.92 -27.54
CA GLY A 935 -38.02 37.42 -28.46
C GLY A 935 -37.91 36.86 -29.87
N LYS A 936 -36.91 36.01 -30.16
CA LYS A 936 -36.77 35.34 -31.46
C LYS A 936 -37.79 34.21 -31.61
N LEU A 937 -38.39 34.11 -32.79
CA LEU A 937 -39.29 33.02 -33.18
C LEU A 937 -38.58 32.06 -34.15
N ILE A 938 -38.71 30.76 -33.93
CA ILE A 938 -38.16 29.69 -34.77
C ILE A 938 -39.29 28.73 -35.10
N THR A 939 -39.45 28.38 -36.38
CA THR A 939 -40.37 27.33 -36.84
C THR A 939 -39.60 26.02 -36.97
N SER A 940 -40.14 24.89 -36.52
CA SER A 940 -39.55 23.57 -36.76
C SER A 940 -40.62 22.48 -36.69
N HIS A 941 -40.37 21.31 -37.28
CA HIS A 941 -41.33 20.20 -37.28
C HIS A 941 -41.33 19.44 -35.96
N ALA A 942 -40.20 19.38 -35.26
CA ALA A 942 -40.10 18.71 -33.96
C ALA A 942 -39.10 19.42 -33.03
N ILE A 943 -39.31 19.29 -31.73
CA ILE A 943 -38.40 19.77 -30.69
C ILE A 943 -37.96 18.64 -29.76
N VAL A 944 -36.66 18.50 -29.51
CA VAL A 944 -36.07 17.49 -28.63
C VAL A 944 -35.36 18.14 -27.45
N TYR A 945 -35.77 17.82 -26.23
CA TYR A 945 -35.14 18.30 -25.00
C TYR A 945 -34.01 17.35 -24.55
N ALA A 946 -32.76 17.80 -24.70
CA ALA A 946 -31.53 17.09 -24.36
C ALA A 946 -30.69 17.84 -23.31
N ILE A 947 -31.35 18.39 -22.28
CA ILE A 947 -30.77 19.29 -21.28
C ILE A 947 -30.24 18.61 -20.00
N GLY A 948 -29.95 17.31 -20.08
CA GLY A 948 -29.39 16.51 -18.98
C GLY A 948 -30.35 15.47 -18.40
N THR A 949 -29.90 14.79 -17.34
CA THR A 949 -30.63 13.69 -16.69
C THR A 949 -30.74 13.88 -15.18
N GLN A 950 -31.70 13.18 -14.58
CA GLN A 950 -31.90 13.11 -13.13
C GLN A 950 -31.83 11.65 -12.66
N PRO A 951 -30.95 11.31 -11.69
CA PRO A 951 -30.89 9.98 -11.09
C PRO A 951 -32.24 9.56 -10.48
N ASN A 952 -32.65 8.31 -10.72
CA ASN A 952 -33.90 7.76 -10.18
C ASN A 952 -33.69 7.20 -8.76
N ILE A 953 -33.68 8.08 -7.76
CA ILE A 953 -33.37 7.72 -6.36
C ILE A 953 -34.60 7.69 -5.43
N GLU A 954 -35.80 7.87 -5.98
CA GLU A 954 -37.05 7.99 -5.20
C GLU A 954 -37.25 6.75 -4.30
N VAL A 955 -37.10 5.56 -4.87
CA VAL A 955 -37.23 4.29 -4.13
C VAL A 955 -36.23 4.17 -2.97
N ALA A 956 -35.02 4.72 -3.11
CA ALA A 956 -34.02 4.70 -2.04
C ALA A 956 -34.38 5.71 -0.95
N LYS A 957 -34.74 6.94 -1.36
CA LYS A 957 -35.03 8.06 -0.47
C LYS A 957 -36.30 7.83 0.36
N GLU A 958 -37.38 7.38 -0.29
CA GLU A 958 -38.67 7.12 0.36
C GLU A 958 -38.60 5.95 1.35
N ASN A 959 -37.61 5.06 1.18
CA ASN A 959 -37.40 3.91 2.06
C ASN A 959 -36.23 4.11 3.04
N GLY A 960 -35.80 5.35 3.30
CA GLY A 960 -34.91 5.68 4.42
C GLY A 960 -33.42 5.42 4.19
N LEU A 961 -32.96 5.24 2.94
CA LEU A 961 -31.52 5.19 2.64
C LEU A 961 -30.92 6.59 2.59
N VAL A 962 -29.67 6.74 3.03
CA VAL A 962 -28.98 8.02 3.00
C VAL A 962 -28.70 8.44 1.55
N CYS A 963 -29.31 9.55 1.12
CA CYS A 963 -29.18 10.08 -0.23
C CYS A 963 -28.72 11.54 -0.24
N GLY A 964 -27.92 11.92 -1.24
CA GLY A 964 -27.60 13.29 -1.62
C GLY A 964 -28.19 13.62 -2.99
N ARG A 965 -27.32 13.86 -3.98
CA ARG A 965 -27.69 13.88 -5.41
C ARG A 965 -27.92 12.46 -5.95
N GLY A 966 -27.28 11.47 -5.33
CA GLY A 966 -27.49 10.03 -5.54
C GLY A 966 -27.71 9.30 -4.22
N VAL A 967 -27.72 7.96 -4.28
CA VAL A 967 -27.67 7.08 -3.11
C VAL A 967 -26.22 7.03 -2.63
N ARG A 968 -25.94 7.42 -1.39
CA ARG A 968 -24.56 7.43 -0.88
C ARG A 968 -24.05 6.02 -0.67
N VAL A 969 -22.84 5.75 -1.15
CA VAL A 969 -22.19 4.45 -1.05
C VAL A 969 -20.75 4.50 -0.57
N ASN A 970 -20.30 3.42 0.07
CA ASN A 970 -18.90 3.22 0.44
C ASN A 970 -18.07 2.60 -0.72
N GLN A 971 -16.80 2.25 -0.45
CA GLN A 971 -15.89 1.65 -1.45
C GLN A 971 -16.29 0.25 -1.93
N HIS A 972 -17.21 -0.45 -1.25
CA HIS A 972 -17.80 -1.71 -1.73
C HIS A 972 -19.20 -1.50 -2.32
N LEU A 973 -19.58 -0.24 -2.56
CA LEU A 973 -20.86 0.17 -3.14
C LEU A 973 -22.07 -0.15 -2.23
N GLN A 974 -21.82 -0.38 -0.94
CA GLN A 974 -22.86 -0.54 0.08
C GLN A 974 -23.44 0.81 0.47
N THR A 975 -24.75 0.83 0.68
CA THR A 975 -25.48 2.01 1.18
C THR A 975 -25.38 2.12 2.70
N SER A 976 -26.23 2.96 3.32
CA SER A 976 -26.40 3.00 4.78
C SER A 976 -26.89 1.67 5.38
N ASN A 977 -27.37 0.74 4.55
CA ASN A 977 -27.67 -0.64 4.93
C ASN A 977 -26.65 -1.59 4.30
N PRO A 978 -26.01 -2.51 5.07
CA PRO A 978 -24.95 -3.38 4.58
C PRO A 978 -25.39 -4.42 3.54
N ASP A 979 -26.70 -4.70 3.45
CA ASP A 979 -27.29 -5.66 2.50
C ASP A 979 -27.93 -4.98 1.27
N ILE A 980 -27.90 -3.64 1.21
CA ILE A 980 -28.43 -2.86 0.09
C ILE A 980 -27.28 -2.07 -0.56
N PHE A 981 -27.19 -2.18 -1.88
CA PHE A 981 -26.14 -1.61 -2.70
C PHE A 981 -26.73 -0.67 -3.75
N ALA A 982 -25.93 0.28 -4.22
CA ALA A 982 -26.30 1.13 -5.34
C ALA A 982 -25.17 1.25 -6.35
N ILE A 983 -25.49 1.10 -7.64
CA ILE A 983 -24.51 1.13 -8.75
C ILE A 983 -25.05 1.91 -9.95
N GLY A 984 -24.15 2.31 -10.83
CA GLY A 984 -24.44 3.13 -12.00
C GLY A 984 -24.67 4.60 -11.65
N GLU A 985 -25.50 5.27 -12.44
CA GLU A 985 -25.70 6.73 -12.36
C GLU A 985 -26.31 7.21 -11.03
N ILE A 986 -26.86 6.31 -10.23
CA ILE A 986 -27.45 6.65 -8.92
C ILE A 986 -26.43 6.58 -7.78
N ALA A 987 -25.28 5.95 -7.96
CA ALA A 987 -24.31 5.73 -6.90
C ALA A 987 -23.51 7.01 -6.65
N GLU A 988 -23.66 7.59 -5.46
CA GLU A 988 -22.91 8.75 -4.99
C GLU A 988 -21.75 8.26 -4.12
N TYR A 989 -20.53 8.29 -4.65
CA TYR A 989 -19.31 7.93 -3.95
C TYR A 989 -18.46 9.19 -3.73
N ASN A 990 -18.03 9.44 -2.49
CA ASN A 990 -17.28 10.65 -2.11
C ASN A 990 -17.92 11.96 -2.63
N ASN A 991 -19.24 12.10 -2.48
CA ASN A 991 -20.05 13.24 -2.93
C ASN A 991 -20.08 13.48 -4.47
N GLN A 992 -19.61 12.51 -5.25
CA GLN A 992 -19.58 12.56 -6.71
C GLN A 992 -20.49 11.49 -7.34
N LEU A 993 -21.09 11.86 -8.47
CA LEU A 993 -21.88 10.97 -9.32
C LEU A 993 -21.12 10.72 -10.63
N PHE A 994 -21.11 9.47 -11.08
CA PHE A 994 -20.42 9.08 -12.30
C PHE A 994 -21.43 8.67 -13.37
N GLY A 995 -21.88 9.65 -14.15
CA GLY A 995 -22.92 9.50 -15.18
C GLY A 995 -22.46 8.87 -16.49
N ILE A 996 -21.54 7.90 -16.46
CA ILE A 996 -20.91 7.30 -17.66
C ILE A 996 -20.92 5.77 -17.61
N THR A 997 -20.97 5.13 -18.79
CA THR A 997 -21.04 3.67 -18.91
C THR A 997 -19.82 2.96 -18.34
N SER A 998 -18.62 3.51 -18.50
CA SER A 998 -17.38 2.94 -17.95
C SER A 998 -17.40 2.87 -16.42
N ALA A 999 -17.90 3.92 -15.76
CA ALA A 999 -18.06 3.94 -14.31
C ALA A 999 -19.08 2.90 -13.83
N ALA A 1000 -20.20 2.78 -14.54
CA ALA A 1000 -21.20 1.75 -14.26
C ALA A 1000 -20.61 0.32 -14.41
N GLU A 1001 -19.75 0.10 -15.39
CA GLU A 1001 -19.03 -1.16 -15.61
C GLU A 1001 -18.02 -1.47 -14.49
N GLU A 1002 -17.22 -0.48 -14.11
CA GLU A 1002 -16.25 -0.60 -13.01
C GLU A 1002 -16.95 -0.90 -11.68
N GLN A 1003 -17.98 -0.12 -11.34
CA GLN A 1003 -18.78 -0.32 -10.13
C GLN A 1003 -19.40 -1.72 -10.10
N ALA A 1004 -19.97 -2.16 -11.22
CA ALA A 1004 -20.56 -3.48 -11.34
C ALA A 1004 -19.53 -4.62 -11.14
N ALA A 1005 -18.32 -4.49 -11.68
CA ALA A 1005 -17.24 -5.47 -11.49
C ALA A 1005 -16.79 -5.57 -10.03
N ILE A 1006 -16.64 -4.43 -9.36
CA ILE A 1006 -16.25 -4.38 -7.95
C ILE A 1006 -17.32 -5.00 -7.07
N LEU A 1007 -18.58 -4.63 -7.29
CA LEU A 1007 -19.70 -5.18 -6.53
C LEU A 1007 -19.85 -6.69 -6.74
N ALA A 1008 -19.72 -7.16 -7.99
CA ALA A 1008 -19.79 -8.59 -8.30
C ALA A 1008 -18.71 -9.38 -7.57
N ASN A 1009 -17.45 -8.91 -7.58
CA ASN A 1009 -16.35 -9.53 -6.86
C ASN A 1009 -16.58 -9.52 -5.34
N PHE A 1010 -17.01 -8.38 -4.79
CA PHE A 1010 -17.29 -8.24 -3.35
C PHE A 1010 -18.38 -9.21 -2.89
N ILE A 1011 -19.53 -9.25 -3.58
CA ILE A 1011 -20.62 -10.19 -3.27
C ILE A 1011 -20.17 -11.65 -3.46
N ALA A 1012 -19.32 -11.94 -4.45
CA ALA A 1012 -18.75 -13.27 -4.64
C ALA A 1012 -17.79 -13.69 -3.49
N GLY A 1013 -17.37 -12.74 -2.65
CA GLY A 1013 -16.57 -12.97 -1.46
C GLY A 1013 -15.16 -12.38 -1.51
N ASP A 1014 -14.79 -11.69 -2.59
CA ASP A 1014 -13.50 -11.00 -2.71
C ASP A 1014 -13.56 -9.64 -2.01
N ILE A 1015 -13.31 -9.68 -0.70
CA ILE A 1015 -13.38 -8.51 0.16
C ILE A 1015 -12.25 -7.50 -0.09
N SER A 1016 -11.21 -7.87 -0.83
CA SER A 1016 -10.12 -6.97 -1.23
C SER A 1016 -10.52 -6.04 -2.37
N SER A 1017 -11.64 -6.32 -3.07
CA SER A 1017 -12.14 -5.50 -4.16
C SER A 1017 -12.74 -4.20 -3.64
N SER A 1018 -12.20 -3.06 -4.07
CA SER A 1018 -12.63 -1.74 -3.61
C SER A 1018 -12.68 -0.73 -4.76
N TYR A 1019 -13.65 0.17 -4.67
CA TYR A 1019 -13.90 1.27 -5.59
C TYR A 1019 -13.24 2.55 -5.10
N SER A 1020 -12.50 3.20 -5.99
CA SER A 1020 -11.73 4.42 -5.69
C SER A 1020 -12.30 5.68 -6.37
N GLY A 1021 -13.47 5.55 -7.00
CA GLY A 1021 -14.05 6.57 -7.88
C GLY A 1021 -13.58 6.40 -9.32
N SER A 1022 -14.48 6.63 -10.28
CA SER A 1022 -14.15 6.55 -11.71
C SER A 1022 -13.68 7.90 -12.24
N VAL A 1023 -12.94 7.88 -13.33
CA VAL A 1023 -12.58 9.13 -14.02
C VAL A 1023 -13.70 9.51 -14.99
N LEU A 1024 -14.20 10.74 -14.87
CA LEU A 1024 -15.14 11.29 -15.83
C LEU A 1024 -14.44 11.46 -17.17
N LEU A 1025 -14.99 10.87 -18.23
CA LEU A 1025 -14.46 11.01 -19.58
C LEU A 1025 -15.60 11.19 -20.57
N ASN A 1026 -15.35 11.97 -21.62
CA ASN A 1026 -16.29 12.21 -22.69
C ASN A 1026 -15.55 12.12 -24.02
N ILE A 1027 -16.14 11.39 -24.97
CA ILE A 1027 -15.68 11.33 -26.34
C ILE A 1027 -16.88 11.74 -27.18
N LEU A 1028 -16.79 12.85 -27.91
CA LEU A 1028 -17.87 13.28 -28.78
C LEU A 1028 -17.82 12.47 -30.08
N LYS A 1029 -18.90 11.77 -30.39
CA LYS A 1029 -19.07 11.09 -31.67
C LYS A 1029 -19.58 12.07 -32.71
N PHE A 1030 -18.67 12.81 -33.31
CA PHE A 1030 -18.95 13.66 -34.47
C PHE A 1030 -18.03 13.20 -35.61
N ASN A 1031 -18.58 12.85 -36.78
CA ASN A 1031 -17.78 12.36 -37.90
C ASN A 1031 -16.66 13.36 -38.25
N ASP A 1032 -15.43 12.87 -38.39
CA ASP A 1032 -14.22 13.65 -38.69
C ASP A 1032 -13.83 14.72 -37.66
N LEU A 1033 -14.39 14.68 -36.44
CA LEU A 1033 -13.95 15.52 -35.32
C LEU A 1033 -13.38 14.66 -34.19
N ASN A 1034 -12.08 14.79 -33.94
CA ASN A 1034 -11.46 14.20 -32.76
C ASN A 1034 -11.58 15.17 -31.59
N LEU A 1035 -12.51 14.90 -30.66
CA LEU A 1035 -12.68 15.68 -29.44
C LEU A 1035 -12.93 14.76 -28.25
N CYS A 1036 -12.09 14.88 -27.23
CA CYS A 1036 -12.30 14.20 -25.96
C CYS A 1036 -11.87 15.06 -24.77
N SER A 1037 -12.54 14.85 -23.64
CA SER A 1037 -12.11 15.38 -22.34
C SER A 1037 -12.11 14.28 -21.30
N ILE A 1038 -11.22 14.43 -20.33
CA ILE A 1038 -11.04 13.47 -19.25
C ILE A 1038 -10.63 14.18 -17.97
N GLY A 1039 -11.20 13.75 -16.84
CA GLY A 1039 -10.94 14.37 -15.54
C GLY A 1039 -11.42 15.81 -15.46
N ASP A 1040 -10.63 16.64 -14.78
CA ASP A 1040 -10.90 18.07 -14.62
C ASP A 1040 -10.71 18.83 -15.94
N ILE A 1041 -11.56 19.83 -16.20
CA ILE A 1041 -11.52 20.63 -17.45
C ILE A 1041 -11.18 22.10 -17.21
N GLU A 1042 -11.36 22.57 -15.99
CA GLU A 1042 -11.05 23.92 -15.53
C GLU A 1042 -10.32 23.83 -14.19
N VAL A 1043 -9.38 24.74 -13.95
CA VAL A 1043 -8.71 24.89 -12.66
C VAL A 1043 -9.61 25.65 -11.69
N PRO A 1044 -9.76 25.20 -10.43
CA PRO A 1044 -10.52 25.94 -9.42
C PRO A 1044 -9.96 27.36 -9.21
N GLU A 1045 -10.85 28.34 -9.03
CA GLU A 1045 -10.43 29.72 -8.74
C GLU A 1045 -9.69 29.80 -7.40
N ASN A 1046 -8.53 30.47 -7.38
CA ASN A 1046 -7.67 30.67 -6.20
C ASN A 1046 -7.09 29.39 -5.58
N ASP A 1047 -6.87 28.33 -6.37
CA ASP A 1047 -6.14 27.14 -5.92
C ASP A 1047 -4.80 27.00 -6.68
N ASP A 1048 -3.75 27.57 -6.10
CA ASP A 1048 -2.39 27.59 -6.68
C ASP A 1048 -1.74 26.20 -6.75
N SER A 1049 -2.36 25.16 -6.15
CA SER A 1049 -1.88 23.78 -6.28
C SER A 1049 -2.12 23.19 -7.68
N TYR A 1050 -3.00 23.81 -8.47
CA TYR A 1050 -3.32 23.43 -9.84
C TYR A 1050 -2.48 24.20 -10.85
N GLN A 1051 -2.13 23.53 -11.94
CA GLN A 1051 -1.33 24.09 -13.01
C GLN A 1051 -1.92 23.68 -14.36
N GLU A 1052 -1.94 24.62 -15.31
CA GLU A 1052 -2.42 24.39 -16.68
C GLU A 1052 -1.26 24.37 -17.66
N ILE A 1053 -1.23 23.35 -18.52
CA ILE A 1053 -0.27 23.20 -19.60
C ILE A 1053 -1.07 23.18 -20.90
N ILE A 1054 -0.91 24.21 -21.74
CA ILE A 1054 -1.75 24.42 -22.94
C ILE A 1054 -0.86 24.48 -24.19
N PHE A 1055 -1.25 23.73 -25.22
CA PHE A 1055 -0.73 23.81 -26.58
C PHE A 1055 -1.89 24.05 -27.55
N THR A 1056 -1.74 24.98 -28.48
CA THR A 1056 -2.83 25.37 -29.38
C THR A 1056 -2.32 25.80 -30.76
N ASP A 1057 -2.91 25.26 -31.82
CA ASP A 1057 -2.86 25.75 -33.20
C ASP A 1057 -4.29 25.94 -33.71
N ILE A 1058 -4.80 27.16 -33.57
CA ILE A 1058 -6.18 27.52 -33.90
C ILE A 1058 -6.47 27.28 -35.38
N SER A 1059 -5.50 27.54 -36.27
CA SER A 1059 -5.66 27.41 -37.72
C SER A 1059 -5.92 25.96 -38.14
N LYS A 1060 -5.33 25.00 -37.41
CA LYS A 1060 -5.50 23.57 -37.62
C LYS A 1060 -6.54 22.92 -36.70
N ARG A 1061 -7.29 23.71 -35.91
CA ARG A 1061 -8.20 23.23 -34.86
C ARG A 1061 -7.56 22.26 -33.88
N TYR A 1062 -6.27 22.46 -33.63
CA TYR A 1062 -5.52 21.65 -32.68
C TYR A 1062 -5.54 22.35 -31.32
N TYR A 1063 -6.07 21.68 -30.30
CA TYR A 1063 -6.07 22.19 -28.93
C TYR A 1063 -5.79 21.06 -27.96
N LYS A 1064 -4.83 21.27 -27.07
CA LYS A 1064 -4.43 20.33 -26.04
C LYS A 1064 -4.23 21.08 -24.74
N LYS A 1065 -4.99 20.70 -23.72
CA LYS A 1065 -4.88 21.21 -22.35
C LYS A 1065 -4.66 20.05 -21.41
N CYS A 1066 -3.69 20.17 -20.53
CA CYS A 1066 -3.45 19.26 -19.41
C CYS A 1066 -3.57 20.06 -18.11
N ILE A 1067 -4.29 19.50 -17.14
CA ILE A 1067 -4.44 20.06 -15.79
C ILE A 1067 -3.71 19.15 -14.82
N VAL A 1068 -2.79 19.75 -14.08
CA VAL A 1068 -1.91 19.05 -13.14
C VAL A 1068 -2.19 19.55 -11.74
N LYS A 1069 -2.30 18.64 -10.77
CA LYS A 1069 -2.37 18.96 -9.34
C LYS A 1069 -1.40 18.07 -8.59
N ASP A 1070 -0.52 18.65 -7.79
CA ASP A 1070 0.43 17.89 -6.94
C ASP A 1070 1.22 16.80 -7.71
N ASP A 1071 1.71 17.15 -8.91
CA ASP A 1071 2.40 16.24 -9.84
C ASP A 1071 1.54 15.07 -10.37
N LEU A 1072 0.22 15.14 -10.23
CA LEU A 1072 -0.74 14.24 -10.86
C LEU A 1072 -1.39 14.92 -12.05
N LEU A 1073 -1.45 14.24 -13.20
CA LEU A 1073 -2.37 14.64 -14.25
C LEU A 1073 -3.79 14.35 -13.75
N VAL A 1074 -4.58 15.40 -13.53
CA VAL A 1074 -5.97 15.30 -13.02
C VAL A 1074 -7.01 15.60 -14.09
N GLY A 1075 -6.59 16.16 -15.22
CA GLY A 1075 -7.48 16.54 -16.30
C GLY A 1075 -6.78 16.73 -17.63
N ALA A 1076 -7.48 16.45 -18.73
CA ALA A 1076 -7.04 16.79 -20.08
C ALA A 1076 -8.20 17.04 -21.05
N VAL A 1077 -7.99 17.96 -21.99
CA VAL A 1077 -8.88 18.23 -23.12
C VAL A 1077 -8.07 18.16 -24.41
N LEU A 1078 -8.49 17.32 -25.36
CA LEU A 1078 -7.82 17.07 -26.63
C LEU A 1078 -8.78 17.30 -27.79
N MET A 1079 -8.37 18.14 -28.75
CA MET A 1079 -9.11 18.45 -29.97
C MET A 1079 -8.19 18.45 -31.18
N GLY A 1080 -8.65 17.84 -32.28
CA GLY A 1080 -7.91 17.70 -33.55
C GLY A 1080 -7.03 16.45 -33.59
N ASP A 1081 -6.44 16.07 -32.46
CA ASP A 1081 -5.66 14.84 -32.27
C ASP A 1081 -5.96 14.20 -30.91
N LYS A 1082 -6.16 12.88 -30.88
CA LYS A 1082 -6.48 12.09 -29.68
C LYS A 1082 -5.47 10.97 -29.41
N ASN A 1083 -4.33 10.95 -30.09
CA ASN A 1083 -3.33 9.87 -29.99
C ASN A 1083 -2.84 9.65 -28.54
N GLU A 1084 -2.71 10.71 -27.75
CA GLU A 1084 -2.27 10.65 -26.35
C GLU A 1084 -3.41 10.35 -25.35
N PHE A 1085 -4.67 10.25 -25.80
CA PHE A 1085 -5.83 10.09 -24.91
C PHE A 1085 -5.72 8.85 -24.03
N ALA A 1086 -5.24 7.73 -24.58
CA ALA A 1086 -5.10 6.48 -23.82
C ALA A 1086 -4.02 6.59 -22.72
N GLU A 1087 -2.92 7.30 -22.99
CA GLU A 1087 -1.87 7.56 -22.00
C GLU A 1087 -2.40 8.47 -20.88
N PHE A 1088 -3.03 9.60 -21.23
CA PHE A 1088 -3.60 10.53 -20.26
C PHE A 1088 -4.70 9.87 -19.42
N LYS A 1089 -5.56 9.06 -20.06
CA LYS A 1089 -6.55 8.25 -19.36
C LYS A 1089 -5.92 7.34 -18.33
N THR A 1090 -4.87 6.61 -18.71
CA THR A 1090 -4.17 5.70 -17.78
C THR A 1090 -3.54 6.46 -16.61
N MET A 1091 -2.92 7.62 -16.88
CA MET A 1091 -2.29 8.46 -15.85
C MET A 1091 -3.31 9.02 -14.85
N ILE A 1092 -4.44 9.56 -15.35
CA ILE A 1092 -5.52 10.13 -14.53
C ILE A 1092 -6.24 9.02 -13.74
N GLU A 1093 -6.59 7.90 -14.38
CA GLU A 1093 -7.28 6.76 -13.71
C GLU A 1093 -6.41 6.12 -12.63
N SER A 1094 -5.13 5.89 -12.93
CA SER A 1094 -4.21 5.25 -12.00
C SER A 1094 -3.66 6.22 -10.95
N LYS A 1095 -3.96 7.53 -11.07
CA LYS A 1095 -3.39 8.62 -10.27
C LYS A 1095 -1.88 8.48 -10.11
N ILE A 1096 -1.19 8.19 -11.21
CA ILE A 1096 0.26 8.00 -11.21
C ILE A 1096 0.91 9.37 -11.26
N GLU A 1097 1.85 9.61 -10.35
CA GLU A 1097 2.61 10.84 -10.32
C GLU A 1097 3.52 10.94 -11.56
N MET A 1098 3.54 12.11 -12.20
CA MET A 1098 4.13 12.30 -13.52
C MET A 1098 5.66 12.22 -13.50
N ALA A 1099 6.29 12.66 -12.41
CA ALA A 1099 7.75 12.79 -12.34
C ALA A 1099 8.31 13.45 -13.61
N ASP A 1100 9.29 12.83 -14.28
CA ASP A 1100 9.94 13.37 -15.48
C ASP A 1100 9.02 13.50 -16.71
N LYS A 1101 7.81 12.91 -16.70
CA LYS A 1101 6.86 12.99 -17.83
C LYS A 1101 6.24 14.37 -18.01
N ARG A 1102 6.41 15.26 -17.04
CA ARG A 1102 5.86 16.62 -17.09
C ARG A 1102 6.35 17.38 -18.33
N ASP A 1103 7.64 17.30 -18.64
CA ASP A 1103 8.25 18.02 -19.78
C ASP A 1103 7.85 17.43 -21.15
N THR A 1104 7.36 16.19 -21.16
CA THR A 1104 6.87 15.53 -22.37
C THR A 1104 5.41 15.86 -22.66
N LEU A 1105 4.64 16.38 -21.69
CA LEU A 1105 3.24 16.75 -21.92
C LEU A 1105 3.06 17.78 -23.05
N LEU A 1106 4.08 18.56 -23.42
CA LEU A 1106 3.99 19.53 -24.52
C LEU A 1106 4.55 19.02 -25.86
N ARG A 1107 5.28 17.91 -25.88
CA ARG A 1107 5.88 17.36 -27.10
C ARG A 1107 4.91 16.33 -27.69
N GLY A 1108 4.31 16.62 -28.84
CA GLY A 1108 3.24 15.82 -29.48
C GLY A 1108 3.65 14.44 -30.01
N SER A 1109 4.53 13.72 -29.32
CA SER A 1109 5.00 12.40 -29.68
C SER A 1109 5.61 11.75 -28.43
N SER A 1110 4.82 10.90 -27.77
CA SER A 1110 5.33 9.96 -26.78
C SER A 1110 5.74 8.69 -27.54
N ASP A 1111 7.04 8.40 -27.60
CA ASP A 1111 7.57 7.10 -28.06
C ASP A 1111 7.33 5.99 -27.00
N THR A 1112 6.62 6.31 -25.92
CA THR A 1112 6.38 5.42 -24.78
C THR A 1112 5.32 4.39 -25.12
N LYS A 1113 5.75 3.16 -25.37
CA LYS A 1113 4.86 2.01 -25.53
C LYS A 1113 3.98 1.83 -24.28
N PRO A 1114 2.68 1.50 -24.42
CA PRO A 1114 1.82 1.18 -23.28
C PRO A 1114 2.36 -0.03 -22.51
N ILE A 1115 2.04 -0.14 -21.21
CA ILE A 1115 2.40 -1.32 -20.41
C ILE A 1115 1.71 -2.54 -21.01
N LEU A 1116 2.48 -3.52 -21.45
CA LEU A 1116 1.97 -4.79 -21.96
C LEU A 1116 2.19 -5.89 -20.91
N GLY A 1117 1.13 -6.61 -20.56
CA GLY A 1117 1.19 -7.69 -19.59
C GLY A 1117 1.41 -7.23 -18.15
N LYS A 1118 1.90 -8.14 -17.30
CA LYS A 1118 2.14 -7.88 -15.87
C LYS A 1118 3.18 -6.78 -15.69
N LEU A 1119 2.94 -5.81 -14.81
CA LEU A 1119 3.93 -4.78 -14.48
C LEU A 1119 5.19 -5.40 -13.84
N VAL A 1120 6.36 -5.11 -14.42
CA VAL A 1120 7.67 -5.56 -13.94
C VAL A 1120 8.41 -4.40 -13.27
N CYS A 1121 8.43 -3.22 -13.91
CA CYS A 1121 9.12 -2.03 -13.39
C CYS A 1121 8.15 -0.90 -13.01
N SER A 1122 7.97 -0.63 -11.72
CA SER A 1122 7.12 0.49 -11.25
C SER A 1122 7.75 1.87 -11.45
N CYS A 1123 9.08 1.97 -11.58
CA CYS A 1123 9.74 3.27 -11.79
C CYS A 1123 9.54 3.77 -13.22
N SER A 1124 9.83 2.89 -14.18
CA SER A 1124 9.76 3.21 -15.61
C SER A 1124 8.43 2.81 -16.26
N GLN A 1125 7.49 2.24 -15.48
CA GLN A 1125 6.19 1.76 -15.97
C GLN A 1125 6.33 0.79 -17.15
N VAL A 1126 7.06 -0.31 -16.95
CA VAL A 1126 7.35 -1.33 -17.99
C VAL A 1126 6.74 -2.67 -17.59
N GLY A 1127 5.99 -3.29 -18.50
CA GLY A 1127 5.38 -4.60 -18.34
C GLY A 1127 6.20 -5.76 -18.94
N GLU A 1128 5.85 -6.97 -18.55
CA GLU A 1128 6.45 -8.23 -19.03
C GLU A 1128 6.34 -8.37 -20.55
N GLY A 1129 5.20 -8.00 -21.13
CA GLY A 1129 4.99 -8.01 -22.59
C GLY A 1129 5.91 -7.04 -23.32
N ASN A 1130 6.20 -5.87 -22.76
CA ASN A 1130 7.17 -4.93 -23.36
C ASN A 1130 8.58 -5.53 -23.41
N ILE A 1131 8.95 -6.27 -22.36
CA ILE A 1131 10.24 -6.95 -22.26
C ILE A 1131 10.29 -8.11 -23.27
N LYS A 1132 9.23 -8.92 -23.37
CA LYS A 1132 9.13 -10.02 -24.34
C LYS A 1132 9.21 -9.54 -25.78
N GLU A 1133 8.48 -8.48 -26.14
CA GLU A 1133 8.58 -7.86 -27.46
C GLU A 1133 10.02 -7.41 -27.78
N ALA A 1134 10.72 -6.83 -26.81
CA ALA A 1134 12.10 -6.39 -27.01
C ALA A 1134 13.05 -7.57 -27.27
N ILE A 1135 12.82 -8.70 -26.59
CA ILE A 1135 13.58 -9.95 -26.79
C ILE A 1135 13.27 -10.55 -28.17
N GLU A 1136 11.99 -10.64 -28.54
CA GLU A 1136 11.54 -11.11 -29.86
C GLU A 1136 12.09 -10.24 -30.99
N ALA A 1137 12.23 -8.93 -30.75
CA ALA A 1137 12.89 -7.98 -31.66
C ALA A 1137 14.43 -8.04 -31.64
N GLY A 1138 15.02 -9.10 -31.09
CA GLY A 1138 16.46 -9.41 -31.18
C GLY A 1138 17.32 -9.04 -29.98
N CYS A 1139 16.78 -8.51 -28.87
CA CYS A 1139 17.60 -8.23 -27.69
C CYS A 1139 17.96 -9.50 -26.93
N THR A 1140 19.23 -9.90 -27.01
CA THR A 1140 19.70 -11.17 -26.43
C THR A 1140 20.52 -11.00 -25.16
N ASN A 1141 20.91 -9.79 -24.77
CA ASN A 1141 21.68 -9.55 -23.55
C ASN A 1141 20.94 -8.62 -22.57
N PHE A 1142 21.22 -8.79 -21.28
CA PHE A 1142 20.51 -8.12 -20.19
C PHE A 1142 20.69 -6.59 -20.20
N ALA A 1143 21.91 -6.10 -20.49
CA ALA A 1143 22.20 -4.68 -20.48
C ALA A 1143 21.47 -3.95 -21.62
N GLU A 1144 21.51 -4.50 -22.83
CA GLU A 1144 20.77 -3.99 -23.99
C GLU A 1144 19.27 -4.02 -23.75
N LEU A 1145 18.75 -5.08 -23.14
CA LEU A 1145 17.33 -5.18 -22.78
C LEU A 1145 16.90 -4.08 -21.79
N CYS A 1146 17.71 -3.83 -20.76
CA CYS A 1146 17.46 -2.73 -19.81
C CYS A 1146 17.52 -1.37 -20.51
N ASN A 1147 18.49 -1.15 -21.39
CA ASN A 1147 18.64 0.10 -22.14
C ASN A 1147 17.49 0.35 -23.11
N LYS A 1148 17.01 -0.68 -23.80
CA LYS A 1148 15.92 -0.57 -24.78
C LYS A 1148 14.55 -0.40 -24.13
N THR A 1149 14.32 -1.07 -23.01
CA THR A 1149 13.02 -1.05 -22.32
C THR A 1149 12.93 0.00 -21.22
N GLY A 1150 14.06 0.49 -20.71
CA GLY A 1150 14.13 1.32 -19.50
C GLY A 1150 13.93 0.56 -18.19
N ALA A 1151 13.54 -0.72 -18.23
CA ALA A 1151 13.39 -1.55 -17.05
C ALA A 1151 14.75 -1.83 -16.40
N GLY A 1152 14.87 -1.57 -15.10
CA GLY A 1152 16.09 -1.82 -14.34
C GLY A 1152 17.10 -0.67 -14.35
N LEU A 1153 16.87 0.41 -15.10
CA LEU A 1153 17.76 1.59 -15.12
C LEU A 1153 17.50 2.62 -14.02
N GLY A 1154 16.27 2.70 -13.49
CA GLY A 1154 15.92 3.56 -12.36
C GLY A 1154 16.40 2.98 -11.03
N CYS A 1155 15.48 2.56 -10.15
CA CYS A 1155 15.85 1.97 -8.85
C CYS A 1155 16.52 0.58 -8.93
N GLY A 1156 16.55 -0.04 -10.12
CA GLY A 1156 17.08 -1.39 -10.32
C GLY A 1156 16.30 -2.54 -9.64
N SER A 1157 15.23 -2.28 -8.90
CA SER A 1157 14.56 -3.31 -8.08
C SER A 1157 13.82 -4.38 -8.90
N CYS A 1158 13.64 -4.18 -10.20
CA CYS A 1158 13.06 -5.15 -11.14
C CYS A 1158 14.11 -5.94 -11.95
N LYS A 1159 15.42 -5.70 -11.75
CA LYS A 1159 16.47 -6.32 -12.57
C LYS A 1159 16.45 -7.85 -12.52
N THR A 1160 16.13 -8.44 -11.36
CA THR A 1160 16.06 -9.91 -11.23
C THR A 1160 14.93 -10.48 -12.09
N GLU A 1161 13.72 -9.91 -12.00
CA GLU A 1161 12.56 -10.32 -12.82
C GLU A 1161 12.84 -10.13 -14.32
N VAL A 1162 13.50 -9.03 -14.72
CA VAL A 1162 13.92 -8.81 -16.11
C VAL A 1162 14.90 -9.90 -16.59
N ARG A 1163 15.86 -10.34 -15.76
CA ARG A 1163 16.79 -11.45 -16.09
C ARG A 1163 16.06 -12.78 -16.21
N GLU A 1164 15.11 -13.04 -15.34
CA GLU A 1164 14.33 -14.27 -15.36
C GLU A 1164 13.48 -14.34 -16.63
N ILE A 1165 12.81 -13.25 -17.02
CA ILE A 1165 12.08 -13.16 -18.30
C ILE A 1165 13.02 -13.40 -19.49
N LEU A 1166 14.18 -12.74 -19.53
CA LEU A 1166 15.18 -12.95 -20.60
C LEU A 1166 15.63 -14.42 -20.70
N THR A 1167 15.82 -15.08 -19.56
CA THR A 1167 16.29 -16.47 -19.52
C THR A 1167 15.20 -17.44 -19.94
N ASN A 1168 13.97 -17.26 -19.44
CA ASN A 1168 12.83 -18.12 -19.77
C ASN A 1168 12.42 -18.02 -21.24
N THR A 1169 12.43 -16.81 -21.83
CA THR A 1169 12.11 -16.63 -23.24
C THR A 1169 13.18 -17.25 -24.16
N LYS A 1170 14.45 -17.25 -23.76
CA LYS A 1170 15.53 -17.95 -24.50
C LYS A 1170 15.42 -19.47 -24.50
N VAL A 1171 14.67 -20.07 -23.59
CA VAL A 1171 14.44 -21.52 -23.55
C VAL A 1171 13.29 -21.93 -24.48
N LEU A 1172 12.45 -20.97 -24.89
CA LEU A 1172 11.28 -21.16 -25.75
C LEU A 1172 11.55 -20.80 -27.22
N LEU A 1173 12.66 -20.12 -27.51
CA LEU A 1173 13.22 -19.85 -28.84
C LEU A 1173 14.33 -20.86 -29.14
#